data_AF-A0A3P5Z832-F1
#
_entry.id   AF-A0A3P5Z832-F1
#
_cell.length_a   1.000
_cell.length_b   1.000
_cell.length_c   1.000
_cell.angle_alpha   90.00
_cell.angle_beta   90.00
_cell.angle_gamma   90.00
#
_symmetry.space_group_name_H-M   'P 1'
#
loop_
_entity.id
_entity.type
_entity.pdbx_description
1 polymer ?
#
loop_
_entity_poly.entity_id
_entity_poly.type
_entity_poly.pdbx_seq_one_letter_code
_entity_poly.pdbx_strand_id
1 'polypeptide(L)'
;MLRRLLTQTSSPRRLLSSKTPFFSKPSLSPFSSLPSSPDPPSSASSHVEESGSAAAAGTTISVDRSALFNPPDHSHEPTPDSELVKHLKSVIKFRGGPISVAEYMEEVLTNPISGYYMNRDVFGAQGDFITSPEVSQMFGEMIGVWTVCLWEQMGKPERVNLIELGPGRGTLMVDLLRGTSKFRNFTESLHIHLVECSPALQKIQHQNLKCTDESSSEKKAVSSLAGTPVHWHATLEEVPSGVPTIIIAHEFYDALPVHQFQKTPRGWCEKMVDVGEDSQFRFVLSPQPTPAALYLVKRCTWATPEEKEKLEHVEISPKSMDLTQEIAKRIGSDGGGALIIDYGKDVIVSDSLQAIREHKFVNILDDPGSADLSAYVDFPSIKHSAEEASENVTVHGPMTQSQFLGSLGINFRVDALLQNCDDEQAESLRSGYWRLVGDGEAPFWEGPDEQTPIGMGERYLAMAIVNRNQGTPAPFQSLPCQSLRSEYLLKGRMYGFEALTFNIHGGYLEAIVRGHRAGLLTTADYNNLCQCENLDDIKMHLSATKYGSYLQNEPSPLHTTTIVEKCTLKLVDDYKHMLCQATEPMSTFLEYIRYGHMIDNVVLIVTGTLHERDVQELIEKCHPLGMFDSIATLAVAQNMRELYRLVLVDTPLAPYFSECLTSEDLDDMNIEIMRNTLYKAYLEDFYKFCQKLGGATSEIMSDLLAFEADRRAVNITINSIGTELTREDRKKLYSNFGLLYPYGHEELAICEDIDQVRGVMEKYPPYQAIFSKMSYGESQMLDKAFYEEEVRRLCLAFEQQFHYGVFFAYMRLREQEIRNLMWISECVAQNQKSRIHDSVVYMF
;
A
#
# COMPACT_ATOMS: atom_id res chain seq x y z
N MET A 1 -10.54 -47.31 -22.48
CA MET A 1 -11.03 -48.42 -23.34
C MET A 1 -12.55 -48.49 -23.29
N LEU A 2 -13.20 -49.29 -24.16
CA LEU A 2 -14.58 -49.86 -24.09
C LEU A 2 -15.61 -49.15 -23.15
N ARG A 3 -16.65 -48.41 -23.59
CA ARG A 3 -17.63 -48.53 -24.70
C ARG A 3 -18.67 -49.66 -24.52
N ARG A 4 -19.95 -49.32 -24.25
CA ARG A 4 -21.25 -49.95 -24.71
C ARG A 4 -22.43 -49.68 -23.73
N LEU A 5 -23.73 -49.65 -24.09
CA LEU A 5 -24.46 -49.31 -25.35
C LEU A 5 -26.02 -49.37 -25.15
N LEU A 6 -26.80 -48.66 -25.99
CA LEU A 6 -28.25 -48.88 -26.35
C LEU A 6 -29.31 -48.66 -25.21
N THR A 7 -30.62 -48.43 -25.40
CA THR A 7 -31.61 -48.33 -26.53
C THR A 7 -32.90 -47.62 -25.97
N GLN A 8 -33.84 -46.97 -26.66
CA GLN A 8 -34.05 -46.48 -28.06
C GLN A 8 -34.93 -45.18 -27.99
N THR A 9 -35.91 -44.73 -28.80
CA THR A 9 -36.72 -45.23 -29.94
C THR A 9 -37.30 -44.05 -30.80
N SER A 10 -37.91 -44.40 -31.95
CA SER A 10 -38.74 -43.68 -32.94
C SER A 10 -40.17 -43.27 -32.48
N SER A 11 -41.02 -42.44 -33.14
CA SER A 11 -41.09 -41.86 -34.52
C SER A 11 -42.11 -40.67 -34.63
N PRO A 12 -42.23 -39.93 -35.77
CA PRO A 12 -43.00 -38.65 -35.88
C PRO A 12 -44.18 -38.61 -36.90
N ARG A 13 -45.04 -37.54 -36.89
CA ARG A 13 -45.63 -36.82 -38.08
C ARG A 13 -46.79 -35.81 -37.80
N ARG A 14 -46.75 -34.63 -38.48
CA ARG A 14 -47.89 -33.85 -39.12
C ARG A 14 -48.97 -33.19 -38.19
N LEU A 15 -49.78 -32.16 -38.55
CA LEU A 15 -49.98 -31.31 -39.76
C LEU A 15 -50.72 -29.96 -39.44
N LEU A 16 -50.44 -28.88 -40.21
CA LEU A 16 -51.27 -27.69 -40.60
C LEU A 16 -52.18 -26.82 -39.66
N SER A 17 -51.92 -25.50 -39.74
CA SER A 17 -52.82 -24.36 -40.12
C SER A 17 -53.73 -23.54 -39.16
N SER A 18 -53.27 -22.29 -38.91
CA SER A 18 -53.93 -21.01 -39.28
C SER A 18 -54.97 -20.26 -38.41
N LYS A 19 -54.92 -18.91 -38.56
CA LYS A 19 -55.89 -17.83 -38.26
C LYS A 19 -55.90 -17.14 -36.87
N THR A 20 -55.79 -15.81 -36.92
CA THR A 20 -56.12 -14.78 -35.90
C THR A 20 -57.59 -14.32 -36.08
N PRO A 21 -58.27 -13.65 -35.11
CA PRO A 21 -58.18 -12.16 -34.99
C PRO A 21 -58.53 -11.47 -33.61
N PHE A 22 -58.06 -10.23 -33.46
CA PHE A 22 -58.66 -9.00 -32.84
C PHE A 22 -59.56 -8.98 -31.56
N PHE A 23 -59.12 -8.15 -30.58
CA PHE A 23 -59.85 -7.11 -29.78
C PHE A 23 -61.18 -7.38 -29.03
N SER A 24 -61.23 -6.99 -27.73
CA SER A 24 -62.27 -6.10 -27.15
C SER A 24 -61.95 -5.62 -25.71
N LYS A 25 -62.64 -4.57 -25.21
CA LYS A 25 -62.61 -4.05 -23.82
C LYS A 25 -63.76 -4.66 -22.97
N PRO A 26 -63.76 -4.45 -21.63
CA PRO A 26 -64.89 -3.72 -21.02
C PRO A 26 -64.46 -2.67 -19.97
N SER A 27 -65.42 -2.07 -19.23
CA SER A 27 -65.21 -0.91 -18.34
C SER A 27 -66.34 -0.65 -17.31
N LEU A 28 -66.02 0.10 -16.23
CA LEU A 28 -66.88 0.93 -15.33
C LEU A 28 -67.60 0.35 -14.07
N SER A 29 -67.17 0.87 -12.90
CA SER A 29 -67.94 1.45 -11.76
C SER A 29 -68.86 0.54 -10.89
N PRO A 30 -69.56 1.01 -9.80
CA PRO A 30 -69.59 2.34 -9.11
C PRO A 30 -69.62 2.33 -7.52
N PHE A 31 -69.79 3.53 -6.89
CA PHE A 31 -70.14 3.87 -5.46
C PHE A 31 -69.04 3.65 -4.36
N SER A 32 -68.66 4.59 -3.46
CA SER A 32 -69.30 5.48 -2.43
C SER A 32 -69.57 4.80 -1.07
N SER A 33 -69.41 5.38 0.14
CA SER A 33 -69.71 6.77 0.59
C SER A 33 -69.01 7.20 1.92
N LEU A 34 -69.15 8.50 2.30
CA LEU A 34 -68.81 9.12 3.62
C LEU A 34 -70.06 9.26 4.53
N PRO A 35 -69.91 9.45 5.87
CA PRO A 35 -69.92 10.79 6.52
C PRO A 35 -68.92 10.87 7.73
N SER A 36 -68.84 11.86 8.64
CA SER A 36 -69.69 13.02 9.03
C SER A 36 -68.89 14.16 9.72
N SER A 37 -69.49 15.35 9.88
CA SER A 37 -68.97 16.49 10.70
C SER A 37 -70.07 17.45 11.17
N PRO A 38 -69.83 18.22 12.25
CA PRO A 38 -70.47 19.54 12.50
C PRO A 38 -69.56 20.59 13.23
N ASP A 39 -69.70 21.93 13.12
CA ASP A 39 -70.39 22.74 12.08
C ASP A 39 -69.83 24.22 11.93
N PRO A 40 -69.90 25.17 12.91
CA PRO A 40 -70.06 26.62 12.58
C PRO A 40 -69.20 27.64 13.41
N PRO A 41 -69.36 29.00 13.30
CA PRO A 41 -69.06 29.82 12.10
C PRO A 41 -68.49 31.27 12.38
N SER A 42 -68.47 32.11 11.32
CA SER A 42 -68.43 33.61 11.28
C SER A 42 -67.07 34.34 11.43
N SER A 43 -66.76 35.47 10.75
CA SER A 43 -67.39 36.26 9.65
C SER A 43 -66.33 37.23 9.07
N ALA A 44 -65.99 37.29 7.77
CA ALA A 44 -66.75 37.80 6.60
C ALA A 44 -66.67 39.34 6.36
N SER A 45 -65.72 39.77 5.51
CA SER A 45 -65.74 40.96 4.63
C SER A 45 -64.39 41.10 3.90
N SER A 46 -64.21 41.76 2.76
CA SER A 46 -64.87 41.76 1.45
C SER A 46 -64.26 42.90 0.61
N HIS A 47 -63.49 42.55 -0.42
CA HIS A 47 -63.21 43.32 -1.66
C HIS A 47 -62.82 44.81 -1.63
N VAL A 48 -61.66 45.09 -2.26
CA VAL A 48 -61.56 46.02 -3.41
C VAL A 48 -60.65 45.36 -4.46
N GLU A 49 -61.00 45.47 -5.74
CA GLU A 49 -60.14 45.13 -6.89
C GLU A 49 -59.65 46.42 -7.55
N GLU A 50 -58.44 46.43 -8.16
CA GLU A 50 -58.25 47.17 -9.41
C GLU A 50 -57.11 46.59 -10.26
N SER A 51 -57.21 46.77 -11.58
CA SER A 51 -56.23 46.36 -12.60
C SER A 51 -55.02 47.32 -12.61
N GLY A 52 -53.86 46.97 -13.18
CA GLY A 52 -53.47 45.78 -13.94
C GLY A 52 -52.64 46.20 -15.17
N SER A 53 -51.54 45.50 -15.46
CA SER A 53 -50.67 45.81 -16.62
C SER A 53 -50.01 44.54 -17.16
N ALA A 54 -50.15 44.30 -18.46
CA ALA A 54 -49.52 43.17 -19.14
C ALA A 54 -48.14 43.59 -19.67
N ALA A 55 -47.07 43.09 -19.05
CA ALA A 55 -45.71 43.18 -19.57
C ALA A 55 -45.34 41.91 -20.34
N ALA A 56 -44.37 42.03 -21.28
CA ALA A 56 -44.06 41.02 -22.28
C ALA A 56 -43.76 39.62 -21.70
N ALA A 57 -44.17 38.59 -22.45
CA ALA A 57 -43.77 37.20 -22.20
C ALA A 57 -42.26 37.03 -22.50
N GLY A 58 -41.43 37.29 -21.50
CA GLY A 58 -40.02 36.91 -21.52
C GLY A 58 -39.89 35.40 -21.71
N THR A 59 -38.92 34.96 -22.51
CA THR A 59 -38.68 33.54 -22.76
C THR A 59 -37.94 32.93 -21.56
N THR A 60 -38.66 32.69 -20.46
CA THR A 60 -38.10 32.11 -19.24
C THR A 60 -37.53 30.72 -19.55
N ILE A 61 -36.20 30.61 -19.59
CA ILE A 61 -35.52 29.32 -19.72
C ILE A 61 -35.82 28.53 -18.44
N SER A 62 -36.66 27.51 -18.56
CA SER A 62 -37.06 26.66 -17.44
C SER A 62 -35.90 25.76 -17.03
N VAL A 63 -35.05 26.28 -16.14
CA VAL A 63 -33.94 25.56 -15.53
C VAL A 63 -34.45 24.41 -14.66
N ASP A 64 -33.96 23.21 -14.92
CA ASP A 64 -34.14 22.05 -14.04
C ASP A 64 -33.15 22.11 -12.87
N ARG A 65 -33.65 21.90 -11.66
CA ARG A 65 -32.89 21.93 -10.39
C ARG A 65 -33.14 20.67 -9.55
N SER A 66 -33.90 19.71 -10.07
CA SER A 66 -34.46 18.60 -9.28
C SER A 66 -33.46 17.50 -8.89
N ALA A 67 -32.25 17.54 -9.48
CA ALA A 67 -31.23 16.50 -9.36
C ALA A 67 -29.85 17.04 -8.91
N LEU A 68 -29.79 18.26 -8.35
CA LEU A 68 -28.57 18.86 -7.82
C LEU A 68 -28.46 18.63 -6.30
N PHE A 69 -27.25 18.37 -5.82
CA PHE A 69 -26.94 18.33 -4.39
C PHE A 69 -26.72 19.76 -3.87
N ASN A 70 -27.45 20.14 -2.82
CA ASN A 70 -27.28 21.42 -2.14
C ASN A 70 -26.56 21.20 -0.79
N PRO A 71 -25.40 21.83 -0.53
CA PRO A 71 -24.84 21.91 0.81
C PRO A 71 -25.73 22.80 1.71
N PRO A 72 -25.58 22.72 3.06
CA PRO A 72 -26.35 23.56 3.98
C PRO A 72 -26.01 25.05 3.85
N ASP A 73 -27.00 25.91 4.02
CA ASP A 73 -26.85 27.37 3.94
C ASP A 73 -25.94 27.92 5.05
N HIS A 74 -24.86 28.60 4.67
CA HIS A 74 -24.05 29.42 5.57
C HIS A 74 -24.46 30.89 5.45
N SER A 75 -24.93 31.49 6.55
CA SER A 75 -25.40 32.88 6.56
C SER A 75 -24.25 33.89 6.71
N HIS A 76 -23.96 34.63 5.65
CA HIS A 76 -23.13 35.84 5.71
C HIS A 76 -23.98 37.11 5.58
N GLU A 77 -23.52 38.20 6.22
CA GLU A 77 -24.10 39.53 6.01
C GLU A 77 -23.66 40.08 4.63
N PRO A 78 -24.51 40.84 3.92
CA PRO A 78 -24.25 41.23 2.54
C PRO A 78 -23.12 42.26 2.42
N THR A 79 -21.97 41.80 1.93
CA THR A 79 -20.87 42.64 1.44
C THR A 79 -21.23 43.27 0.08
N PRO A 80 -20.61 44.40 -0.31
CA PRO A 80 -20.81 44.98 -1.63
C PRO A 80 -20.11 44.15 -2.72
N ASP A 81 -20.84 43.73 -3.76
CA ASP A 81 -20.34 42.98 -4.93
C ASP A 81 -18.92 43.44 -5.36
N SER A 82 -17.96 42.52 -5.43
CA SER A 82 -16.62 42.78 -6.00
C SER A 82 -16.68 43.10 -7.51
N GLU A 83 -15.62 43.65 -8.10
CA GLU A 83 -15.62 43.94 -9.54
C GLU A 83 -15.74 42.66 -10.40
N LEU A 84 -15.19 41.54 -9.93
CA LEU A 84 -15.35 40.24 -10.59
C LEU A 84 -16.78 39.71 -10.48
N VAL A 85 -17.41 39.83 -9.31
CA VAL A 85 -18.84 39.51 -9.11
C VAL A 85 -19.71 40.32 -10.06
N LYS A 86 -19.46 41.63 -10.22
CA LYS A 86 -20.14 42.48 -11.21
C LYS A 86 -19.87 42.03 -12.64
N HIS A 87 -18.63 41.66 -12.97
CA HIS A 87 -18.26 41.15 -14.29
C HIS A 87 -19.01 39.87 -14.64
N LEU A 88 -18.96 38.84 -13.79
CA LEU A 88 -19.64 37.56 -13.98
C LEU A 88 -21.16 37.72 -14.11
N LYS A 89 -21.79 38.52 -13.23
CA LYS A 89 -23.22 38.86 -13.34
C LYS A 89 -23.55 39.57 -14.66
N SER A 90 -22.64 40.41 -15.17
CA SER A 90 -22.79 41.08 -16.48
C SER A 90 -22.65 40.11 -17.65
N VAL A 91 -21.68 39.17 -17.61
CA VAL A 91 -21.45 38.16 -18.65
C VAL A 91 -22.67 37.25 -18.81
N ILE A 92 -23.18 36.67 -17.71
CA ILE A 92 -24.39 35.82 -17.71
C ILE A 92 -25.58 36.59 -18.28
N LYS A 93 -25.79 37.84 -17.83
CA LYS A 93 -26.88 38.70 -18.30
C LYS A 93 -26.76 39.11 -19.77
N PHE A 94 -25.54 39.36 -20.27
CA PHE A 94 -25.28 39.74 -21.66
C PHE A 94 -25.43 38.56 -22.62
N ARG A 95 -24.98 37.37 -22.22
CA ARG A 95 -25.16 36.11 -22.97
C ARG A 95 -26.61 35.63 -22.99
N GLY A 96 -27.45 36.12 -22.06
CA GLY A 96 -28.87 35.75 -21.95
C GLY A 96 -29.08 34.37 -21.34
N GLY A 97 -28.11 33.88 -20.57
CA GLY A 97 -28.11 32.54 -19.99
C GLY A 97 -26.82 32.25 -19.21
N PRO A 98 -26.80 31.12 -18.48
CA PRO A 98 -25.68 30.71 -17.63
C PRO A 98 -24.39 30.42 -18.42
N ILE A 99 -23.26 30.48 -17.73
CA ILE A 99 -21.91 30.13 -18.23
C ILE A 99 -21.49 28.74 -17.77
N SER A 100 -20.56 28.08 -18.46
CA SER A 100 -20.08 26.76 -18.00
C SER A 100 -19.28 26.88 -16.69
N VAL A 101 -19.16 25.77 -15.96
CA VAL A 101 -18.26 25.68 -14.80
C VAL A 101 -16.80 25.98 -15.20
N ALA A 102 -16.38 25.56 -16.39
CA ALA A 102 -15.05 25.88 -16.94
C ALA A 102 -14.87 27.40 -17.15
N GLU A 103 -15.83 28.08 -17.76
CA GLU A 103 -15.79 29.54 -17.97
C GLU A 103 -15.80 30.31 -16.65
N TYR A 104 -16.57 29.84 -15.66
CA TYR A 104 -16.56 30.41 -14.31
C TYR A 104 -15.18 30.25 -13.64
N MET A 105 -14.60 29.05 -13.69
CA MET A 105 -13.28 28.75 -13.12
C MET A 105 -12.17 29.57 -13.79
N GLU A 106 -12.21 29.72 -15.11
CA GLU A 106 -11.27 30.54 -15.88
C GLU A 106 -11.30 32.01 -15.45
N GLU A 107 -12.48 32.62 -15.39
CA GLU A 107 -12.63 34.01 -14.95
C GLU A 107 -12.27 34.19 -13.46
N VAL A 108 -12.55 33.21 -12.60
CA VAL A 108 -12.18 33.27 -11.17
C VAL A 108 -10.66 33.21 -10.96
N LEU A 109 -9.96 32.33 -11.69
CA LEU A 109 -8.52 32.12 -11.48
C LEU A 109 -7.66 33.12 -12.26
N THR A 110 -8.01 33.40 -13.53
CA THR A 110 -7.09 34.05 -14.50
C THR A 110 -7.64 35.30 -15.19
N ASN A 111 -8.80 35.85 -14.78
CA ASN A 111 -9.28 37.15 -15.29
C ASN A 111 -8.19 38.24 -15.12
N PRO A 112 -7.73 38.92 -16.20
CA PRO A 112 -6.57 39.83 -16.14
C PRO A 112 -6.72 41.08 -15.25
N ILE A 113 -7.91 41.37 -14.75
CA ILE A 113 -8.20 42.52 -13.87
C ILE A 113 -8.37 42.08 -12.42
N SER A 114 -8.95 40.90 -12.19
CA SER A 114 -9.49 40.51 -10.88
C SER A 114 -9.41 39.02 -10.54
N GLY A 115 -8.79 38.21 -11.39
CA GLY A 115 -8.58 36.78 -11.15
C GLY A 115 -7.59 36.54 -10.00
N TYR A 116 -7.81 35.41 -9.31
CA TYR A 116 -7.13 35.01 -8.09
C TYR A 116 -5.59 35.10 -8.17
N TYR A 117 -4.98 34.53 -9.23
CA TYR A 117 -3.52 34.50 -9.40
C TYR A 117 -2.90 35.78 -9.98
N MET A 118 -3.72 36.75 -10.43
CA MET A 118 -3.22 37.90 -11.21
C MET A 118 -2.70 39.08 -10.36
N ASN A 119 -3.22 39.25 -9.14
CA ASN A 119 -3.10 40.51 -8.38
C ASN A 119 -2.38 40.41 -7.02
N ARG A 120 -2.15 39.21 -6.50
CA ARG A 120 -1.57 38.99 -5.16
C ARG A 120 -0.63 37.78 -5.12
N ASP A 121 0.27 37.80 -4.15
CA ASP A 121 1.03 36.61 -3.74
C ASP A 121 0.11 35.74 -2.87
N VAL A 122 -0.19 34.52 -3.33
CA VAL A 122 -1.20 33.61 -2.72
C VAL A 122 -0.59 32.33 -2.11
N PHE A 123 0.72 32.15 -2.25
CA PHE A 123 1.39 30.88 -1.97
C PHE A 123 2.23 30.89 -0.68
N GLY A 124 2.19 29.80 0.09
CA GLY A 124 3.04 29.58 1.26
C GLY A 124 2.31 29.79 2.60
N ALA A 125 3.02 29.73 3.72
CA ALA A 125 2.45 29.71 5.07
C ALA A 125 1.79 31.02 5.57
N GLN A 126 1.66 32.04 4.71
CA GLN A 126 0.82 33.23 4.92
C GLN A 126 -0.11 33.51 3.72
N GLY A 127 -0.16 32.61 2.74
CA GLY A 127 -1.14 32.58 1.66
C GLY A 127 -2.27 31.60 1.97
N ASP A 128 -3.20 31.43 1.03
CA ASP A 128 -4.35 30.54 1.20
C ASP A 128 -3.99 29.04 1.05
N PHE A 129 -2.84 28.73 0.44
CA PHE A 129 -2.41 27.36 0.12
C PHE A 129 -0.89 27.12 0.30
N ILE A 130 -0.50 25.88 0.63
CA ILE A 130 0.91 25.46 0.85
C ILE A 130 1.24 24.30 -0.10
N THR A 131 1.99 24.61 -1.16
CA THR A 131 2.39 23.69 -2.24
C THR A 131 3.53 22.77 -1.83
N SER A 132 3.75 21.66 -2.54
CA SER A 132 4.82 20.69 -2.21
C SER A 132 6.25 21.30 -2.12
N PRO A 133 6.67 22.26 -2.99
CA PRO A 133 7.91 23.03 -2.81
C PRO A 133 7.96 23.85 -1.52
N GLU A 134 6.86 24.50 -1.14
CA GLU A 134 6.78 25.31 0.09
C GLU A 134 6.75 24.45 1.37
N VAL A 135 6.38 23.17 1.26
CA VAL A 135 6.44 22.19 2.36
C VAL A 135 7.88 21.82 2.71
N SER A 136 8.74 21.55 1.73
CA SER A 136 10.16 21.27 1.99
C SER A 136 11.05 21.31 0.75
N GLN A 137 12.24 21.90 0.93
CA GLN A 137 13.32 21.93 -0.06
C GLN A 137 13.68 20.56 -0.68
N MET A 138 13.39 19.47 0.04
CA MET A 138 13.64 18.11 -0.42
C MET A 138 12.82 17.74 -1.65
N PHE A 139 11.64 18.35 -1.85
CA PHE A 139 10.83 18.13 -3.04
C PHE A 139 11.58 18.59 -4.30
N GLY A 140 11.95 19.87 -4.39
CA GLY A 140 12.65 20.42 -5.54
C GLY A 140 14.04 19.82 -5.77
N GLU A 141 14.72 19.39 -4.70
CA GLU A 141 15.97 18.64 -4.82
C GLU A 141 15.77 17.23 -5.42
N MET A 142 14.65 16.54 -5.14
CA MET A 142 14.31 15.27 -5.82
C MET A 142 13.90 15.49 -7.27
N ILE A 143 13.16 16.56 -7.60
CA ILE A 143 12.89 16.90 -9.00
C ILE A 143 14.20 17.24 -9.74
N GLY A 144 15.17 17.85 -9.05
CA GLY A 144 16.55 18.00 -9.52
C GLY A 144 17.25 16.69 -9.83
N VAL A 145 17.16 15.67 -8.95
CA VAL A 145 17.68 14.33 -9.24
C VAL A 145 17.00 13.73 -10.48
N TRP A 146 15.68 13.88 -10.62
CA TRP A 146 14.94 13.39 -11.79
C TRP A 146 15.39 14.05 -13.10
N THR A 147 15.51 15.39 -13.13
CA THR A 147 15.93 16.12 -14.34
C THR A 147 17.37 15.81 -14.75
N VAL A 148 18.29 15.64 -13.79
CA VAL A 148 19.67 15.17 -14.06
C VAL A 148 19.64 13.75 -14.65
N CYS A 149 18.91 12.81 -14.05
CA CYS A 149 18.77 11.45 -14.56
C CYS A 149 18.22 11.41 -16.00
N LEU A 150 17.20 12.22 -16.31
CA LEU A 150 16.65 12.31 -17.66
C LEU A 150 17.66 12.93 -18.65
N TRP A 151 18.38 14.00 -18.27
CA TRP A 151 19.45 14.58 -19.10
C TRP A 151 20.60 13.59 -19.37
N GLU A 152 20.95 12.75 -18.39
CA GLU A 152 21.94 11.67 -18.62
C GLU A 152 21.40 10.62 -19.61
N GLN A 153 20.12 10.23 -19.52
CA GLN A 153 19.45 9.33 -20.47
C GLN A 153 19.30 9.93 -21.88
N MET A 154 19.16 11.26 -21.98
CA MET A 154 19.17 12.01 -23.25
C MET A 154 20.57 12.06 -23.90
N GLY A 155 21.59 11.47 -23.28
CA GLY A 155 22.96 11.43 -23.82
C GLY A 155 23.81 12.64 -23.43
N LYS A 156 23.42 13.39 -22.39
CA LYS A 156 24.12 14.59 -21.87
C LYS A 156 24.29 15.70 -22.92
N PRO A 157 23.18 16.18 -23.53
CA PRO A 157 23.24 17.21 -24.56
C PRO A 157 23.86 18.52 -24.04
N GLU A 158 24.65 19.19 -24.88
CA GLU A 158 25.30 20.47 -24.56
C GLU A 158 24.32 21.62 -24.35
N ARG A 159 23.06 21.47 -24.79
CA ARG A 159 21.95 22.37 -24.53
C ARG A 159 20.67 21.61 -24.27
N VAL A 160 19.93 22.00 -23.24
CA VAL A 160 18.62 21.47 -22.91
C VAL A 160 17.73 22.61 -22.41
N ASN A 161 16.50 22.71 -22.92
CA ASN A 161 15.50 23.60 -22.31
C ASN A 161 14.97 22.92 -21.03
N LEU A 162 14.93 23.65 -19.93
CA LEU A 162 14.21 23.27 -18.72
C LEU A 162 13.00 24.20 -18.58
N ILE A 163 11.80 23.68 -18.81
CA ILE A 163 10.54 24.41 -18.79
C ILE A 163 9.80 24.11 -17.50
N GLU A 164 9.29 25.12 -16.80
CA GLU A 164 8.35 24.96 -15.69
C GLU A 164 7.03 25.69 -16.03
N LEU A 165 5.91 24.96 -15.91
CA LEU A 165 4.56 25.49 -16.16
C LEU A 165 3.93 25.93 -14.85
N GLY A 166 3.51 27.21 -14.77
CA GLY A 166 2.93 27.81 -13.56
C GLY A 166 3.83 27.73 -12.31
N PRO A 167 5.10 28.19 -12.37
CA PRO A 167 6.09 28.00 -11.30
C PRO A 167 5.77 28.71 -9.96
N GLY A 168 4.64 29.42 -9.83
CA GLY A 168 4.20 30.08 -8.61
C GLY A 168 5.23 31.10 -8.09
N ARG A 169 5.86 30.82 -6.93
CA ARG A 169 6.94 31.65 -6.37
C ARG A 169 8.31 31.42 -7.04
N GLY A 170 8.46 30.39 -7.88
CA GLY A 170 9.73 29.92 -8.44
C GLY A 170 10.56 29.04 -7.50
N THR A 171 10.01 28.64 -6.35
CA THR A 171 10.70 27.90 -5.28
C THR A 171 11.22 26.55 -5.77
N LEU A 172 10.42 25.82 -6.57
CA LEU A 172 10.81 24.54 -7.18
C LEU A 172 12.09 24.68 -8.03
N MET A 173 12.12 25.65 -8.96
CA MET A 173 13.32 25.97 -9.74
C MET A 173 14.51 26.39 -8.86
N VAL A 174 14.29 27.17 -7.78
CA VAL A 174 15.36 27.58 -6.85
C VAL A 174 15.99 26.38 -6.13
N ASP A 175 15.16 25.47 -5.60
CA ASP A 175 15.61 24.24 -4.94
C ASP A 175 16.29 23.29 -5.92
N LEU A 176 15.73 23.13 -7.11
CA LEU A 176 16.28 22.31 -8.19
C LEU A 176 17.69 22.78 -8.55
N LEU A 177 17.87 24.07 -8.89
CA LEU A 177 19.16 24.63 -9.28
C LEU A 177 20.19 24.56 -8.14
N ARG A 178 19.77 24.78 -6.89
CA ARG A 178 20.64 24.61 -5.71
C ARG A 178 21.07 23.15 -5.54
N GLY A 179 20.14 22.20 -5.61
CA GLY A 179 20.40 20.78 -5.48
C GLY A 179 21.31 20.24 -6.59
N THR A 180 21.07 20.65 -7.83
CA THR A 180 21.84 20.19 -9.00
C THR A 180 23.16 20.93 -9.22
N SER A 181 23.46 21.99 -8.45
CA SER A 181 24.67 22.84 -8.59
C SER A 181 26.03 22.11 -8.60
N LYS A 182 26.09 20.86 -8.11
CA LYS A 182 27.29 20.01 -8.18
C LYS A 182 27.51 19.38 -9.56
N PHE A 183 26.46 19.21 -10.36
CA PHE A 183 26.49 18.62 -11.70
C PHE A 183 26.74 19.71 -12.76
N ARG A 184 27.95 20.28 -12.78
CA ARG A 184 28.28 21.45 -13.62
C ARG A 184 27.88 21.30 -15.09
N ASN A 185 28.22 20.17 -15.71
CA ASN A 185 27.87 19.90 -17.11
C ASN A 185 26.36 19.94 -17.39
N PHE A 186 25.52 19.62 -16.41
CA PHE A 186 24.07 19.76 -16.50
C PHE A 186 23.68 21.25 -16.39
N THR A 187 24.08 21.93 -15.32
CA THR A 187 23.72 23.35 -15.08
C THR A 187 24.24 24.31 -16.15
N GLU A 188 25.39 24.02 -16.75
CA GLU A 188 25.99 24.76 -17.87
C GLU A 188 25.29 24.50 -19.22
N SER A 189 24.51 23.42 -19.34
CA SER A 189 23.70 23.09 -20.52
C SER A 189 22.25 23.62 -20.47
N LEU A 190 21.79 24.07 -19.30
CA LEU A 190 20.40 24.51 -19.12
C LEU A 190 20.10 25.83 -19.86
N HIS A 191 18.89 25.93 -20.38
CA HIS A 191 18.19 27.17 -20.69
C HIS A 191 16.84 27.13 -19.96
N ILE A 192 16.58 28.06 -19.04
CA ILE A 192 15.39 28.01 -18.18
C ILE A 192 14.26 28.82 -18.81
N HIS A 193 13.09 28.21 -18.92
CA HIS A 193 11.88 28.82 -19.47
C HIS A 193 10.73 28.67 -18.47
N LEU A 194 10.14 29.79 -18.06
CA LEU A 194 9.06 29.83 -17.09
C LEU A 194 7.78 30.26 -17.83
N VAL A 195 6.80 29.37 -17.91
CA VAL A 195 5.50 29.67 -18.53
C VAL A 195 4.58 30.19 -17.44
N GLU A 196 4.38 31.51 -17.43
CA GLU A 196 3.71 32.26 -16.38
C GLU A 196 2.90 33.41 -16.98
N CYS A 197 1.60 33.44 -16.67
CA CYS A 197 0.67 34.44 -17.16
C CYS A 197 0.55 35.67 -16.23
N SER A 198 0.87 35.54 -14.94
CA SER A 198 0.73 36.60 -13.93
C SER A 198 1.99 37.48 -13.84
N PRO A 199 1.92 38.79 -14.22
CA PRO A 199 3.07 39.68 -14.13
C PRO A 199 3.56 39.93 -12.69
N ALA A 200 2.70 39.67 -11.69
CA ALA A 200 3.06 39.72 -10.28
C ALA A 200 3.98 38.53 -9.91
N LEU A 201 3.62 37.32 -10.32
CA LEU A 201 4.40 36.11 -10.06
C LEU A 201 5.73 36.12 -10.84
N GLN A 202 5.75 36.54 -12.12
CA GLN A 202 7.00 36.70 -12.89
C GLN A 202 8.04 37.57 -12.14
N LYS A 203 7.60 38.64 -11.48
CA LYS A 203 8.45 39.53 -10.69
C LYS A 203 8.97 38.88 -9.40
N ILE A 204 8.16 38.05 -8.74
CA ILE A 204 8.57 37.28 -7.55
C ILE A 204 9.60 36.21 -7.95
N GLN A 205 9.34 35.49 -9.04
CA GLN A 205 10.24 34.48 -9.60
C GLN A 205 11.61 35.07 -9.97
N HIS A 206 11.63 36.23 -10.64
CA HIS A 206 12.88 36.95 -10.99
C HIS A 206 13.73 37.28 -9.75
N GLN A 207 13.08 37.72 -8.67
CA GLN A 207 13.74 38.01 -7.39
C GLN A 207 14.24 36.74 -6.68
N ASN A 208 13.42 35.70 -6.58
CA ASN A 208 13.76 34.46 -5.89
C ASN A 208 14.89 33.68 -6.60
N LEU A 209 14.87 33.65 -7.94
CA LEU A 209 15.94 33.10 -8.78
C LEU A 209 17.19 33.99 -8.84
N LYS A 210 17.19 35.15 -8.17
CA LYS A 210 18.30 36.11 -8.11
C LYS A 210 18.80 36.48 -9.50
N CYS A 211 17.85 36.83 -10.37
CA CYS A 211 18.14 37.19 -11.74
C CYS A 211 18.77 38.58 -11.85
N THR A 212 19.82 38.69 -12.65
CA THR A 212 20.40 39.97 -13.07
C THR A 212 20.14 40.20 -14.55
N ASP A 213 19.60 41.37 -14.89
CA ASP A 213 19.35 41.79 -16.27
C ASP A 213 20.66 42.29 -16.91
N GLU A 214 21.13 41.64 -17.98
CA GLU A 214 22.24 42.16 -18.76
C GLU A 214 21.86 43.46 -19.50
N SER A 215 22.73 44.47 -19.44
CA SER A 215 22.52 45.80 -20.05
C SER A 215 22.64 45.85 -21.58
N SER A 216 22.46 44.71 -22.25
CA SER A 216 22.48 44.57 -23.70
C SER A 216 21.13 44.95 -24.35
N SER A 217 21.09 45.04 -25.68
CA SER A 217 19.86 45.37 -26.42
C SER A 217 18.79 44.27 -26.36
N GLU A 218 19.15 43.05 -25.94
CA GLU A 218 18.23 41.98 -25.59
C GLU A 218 18.21 41.84 -24.07
N LYS A 219 17.03 41.96 -23.45
CA LYS A 219 16.85 41.73 -22.00
C LYS A 219 17.04 40.26 -21.68
N LYS A 220 18.25 39.86 -21.35
CA LYS A 220 18.59 38.53 -20.85
C LYS A 220 18.75 38.59 -19.35
N ALA A 221 17.84 37.92 -18.64
CA ALA A 221 17.98 37.66 -17.23
C ALA A 221 18.86 36.42 -17.05
N VAL A 222 19.81 36.49 -16.13
CA VAL A 222 20.69 35.35 -15.77
C VAL A 222 20.58 35.11 -14.28
N SER A 223 20.26 33.87 -13.89
CA SER A 223 20.16 33.50 -12.46
C SER A 223 21.54 33.39 -11.83
N SER A 224 21.77 34.11 -10.73
CA SER A 224 23.02 34.02 -9.97
C SER A 224 23.18 32.69 -9.20
N LEU A 225 22.21 31.78 -9.25
CA LEU A 225 22.26 30.48 -8.56
C LEU A 225 23.10 29.45 -9.33
N ALA A 226 23.00 29.46 -10.66
CA ALA A 226 23.66 28.50 -11.55
C ALA A 226 24.42 29.15 -12.73
N GLY A 227 24.29 30.47 -12.94
CA GLY A 227 24.85 31.17 -14.11
C GLY A 227 24.02 31.01 -15.38
N THR A 228 22.80 30.50 -15.24
CA THR A 228 21.93 30.04 -16.33
C THR A 228 20.99 31.15 -16.83
N PRO A 229 20.75 31.28 -18.15
CA PRO A 229 19.73 32.17 -18.70
C PRO A 229 18.32 31.78 -18.25
N VAL A 230 17.49 32.78 -17.92
CA VAL A 230 16.08 32.62 -17.55
C VAL A 230 15.21 33.47 -18.48
N HIS A 231 14.14 32.86 -18.99
CA HIS A 231 13.17 33.48 -19.89
C HIS A 231 11.75 33.25 -19.38
N TRP A 232 10.88 34.25 -19.50
CA TRP A 232 9.45 34.16 -19.19
C TRP A 232 8.62 34.19 -20.47
N HIS A 233 7.57 33.36 -20.48
CA HIS A 233 6.67 33.14 -21.62
C HIS A 233 5.22 33.13 -21.12
N ALA A 234 4.28 33.62 -21.93
CA ALA A 234 2.86 33.59 -21.59
C ALA A 234 2.21 32.22 -21.87
N THR A 235 2.72 31.49 -22.87
CA THR A 235 2.28 30.13 -23.23
C THR A 235 3.46 29.23 -23.61
N LEU A 236 3.22 27.93 -23.78
CA LEU A 236 4.26 26.95 -24.12
C LEU A 236 4.72 27.08 -25.59
N GLU A 237 3.86 27.53 -26.50
CA GLU A 237 4.19 27.73 -27.91
C GLU A 237 5.26 28.81 -28.13
N GLU A 238 5.39 29.77 -27.20
CA GLU A 238 6.40 30.82 -27.23
C GLU A 238 7.82 30.33 -26.89
N VAL A 239 7.96 29.12 -26.32
CA VAL A 239 9.26 28.58 -25.88
C VAL A 239 10.07 28.04 -27.08
N PRO A 240 11.28 28.55 -27.39
CA PRO A 240 12.02 28.20 -28.60
C PRO A 240 12.27 26.69 -28.78
N SER A 241 11.93 26.16 -29.96
CA SER A 241 12.03 24.73 -30.31
C SER A 241 13.31 24.35 -31.05
N GLY A 242 13.53 23.03 -31.20
CA GLY A 242 14.67 22.45 -31.92
C GLY A 242 15.87 22.11 -31.02
N VAL A 243 15.70 22.10 -29.69
CA VAL A 243 16.67 21.57 -28.73
C VAL A 243 15.96 20.64 -27.74
N PRO A 244 16.62 19.58 -27.24
CA PRO A 244 16.02 18.66 -26.28
C PRO A 244 15.43 19.40 -25.08
N THR A 245 14.25 18.98 -24.64
CA THR A 245 13.41 19.75 -23.74
C THR A 245 12.92 18.89 -22.57
N ILE A 246 13.14 19.36 -21.35
CA ILE A 246 12.60 18.82 -20.11
C ILE A 246 11.49 19.78 -19.64
N ILE A 247 10.31 19.26 -19.33
CA ILE A 247 9.15 20.04 -18.87
C ILE A 247 8.75 19.57 -17.47
N ILE A 248 8.39 20.49 -16.59
CA ILE A 248 7.83 20.23 -15.28
C ILE A 248 6.48 20.95 -15.19
N ALA A 249 5.44 20.23 -14.81
CA ALA A 249 4.15 20.77 -14.39
C ALA A 249 3.84 20.19 -13.01
N HIS A 250 3.71 21.06 -12.01
CA HIS A 250 3.50 20.65 -10.63
C HIS A 250 2.45 21.57 -9.99
N GLU A 251 1.35 20.98 -9.49
CA GLU A 251 0.18 21.73 -8.98
C GLU A 251 -0.26 22.80 -10.01
N PHE A 252 -0.60 22.33 -11.22
CA PHE A 252 -0.89 23.15 -12.40
C PHE A 252 -2.06 22.63 -13.24
N TYR A 253 -2.28 21.31 -13.25
CA TYR A 253 -3.35 20.67 -14.02
C TYR A 253 -4.69 20.71 -13.28
N ASP A 254 -4.66 20.85 -11.96
CA ASP A 254 -5.81 21.01 -11.05
C ASP A 254 -6.50 22.39 -11.21
N ALA A 255 -5.72 23.42 -11.51
CA ALA A 255 -6.16 24.79 -11.79
C ALA A 255 -6.68 24.97 -13.25
N LEU A 256 -6.65 23.94 -14.10
CA LEU A 256 -7.14 24.04 -15.48
C LEU A 256 -8.67 23.83 -15.57
N PRO A 257 -9.41 24.75 -16.23
CA PRO A 257 -10.88 24.74 -16.31
C PRO A 257 -11.56 23.40 -16.67
N VAL A 258 -12.30 22.84 -15.69
CA VAL A 258 -13.13 21.63 -15.87
C VAL A 258 -14.57 21.93 -16.28
N HIS A 259 -15.08 21.21 -17.29
CA HIS A 259 -16.51 21.10 -17.54
C HIS A 259 -17.09 19.94 -16.71
N GLN A 260 -18.20 20.17 -16.03
CA GLN A 260 -18.92 19.15 -15.26
C GLN A 260 -20.21 18.74 -15.99
N PHE A 261 -20.42 17.43 -16.20
CA PHE A 261 -21.60 16.89 -16.89
C PHE A 261 -22.38 15.92 -16.00
N GLN A 262 -23.71 15.99 -16.06
CA GLN A 262 -24.63 15.11 -15.34
C GLN A 262 -25.60 14.42 -16.31
N LYS A 263 -25.81 13.13 -16.11
CA LYS A 263 -26.68 12.27 -16.91
C LYS A 263 -28.13 12.42 -16.45
N THR A 264 -29.02 12.77 -17.37
CA THR A 264 -30.44 13.01 -17.08
C THR A 264 -31.34 12.22 -18.05
N PRO A 265 -32.67 12.16 -17.83
CA PRO A 265 -33.61 11.63 -18.83
C PRO A 265 -33.62 12.38 -20.18
N ARG A 266 -32.98 13.57 -20.26
CA ARG A 266 -32.78 14.35 -21.49
C ARG A 266 -31.44 14.05 -22.18
N GLY A 267 -30.65 13.11 -21.64
CA GLY A 267 -29.25 12.88 -22.00
C GLY A 267 -28.28 13.58 -21.06
N TRP A 268 -27.02 13.70 -21.48
CA TRP A 268 -25.99 14.44 -20.74
C TRP A 268 -26.28 15.95 -20.78
N CYS A 269 -26.53 16.53 -19.61
CA CYS A 269 -26.64 17.96 -19.39
C CYS A 269 -25.35 18.49 -18.78
N GLU A 270 -25.03 19.76 -19.03
CA GLU A 270 -23.88 20.44 -18.45
C GLU A 270 -24.30 21.16 -17.17
N LYS A 271 -23.48 21.04 -16.11
CA LYS A 271 -23.59 21.82 -14.87
C LYS A 271 -22.92 23.17 -15.14
N MET A 272 -23.64 24.25 -14.83
CA MET A 272 -23.33 25.62 -15.25
C MET A 272 -23.64 26.60 -14.11
N VAL A 273 -23.12 27.83 -14.19
CA VAL A 273 -23.32 28.89 -13.19
C VAL A 273 -24.28 29.96 -13.72
N ASP A 274 -25.30 30.27 -12.92
CA ASP A 274 -26.40 31.19 -13.22
C ASP A 274 -26.56 32.24 -12.11
N VAL A 275 -27.34 33.30 -12.37
CA VAL A 275 -27.71 34.31 -11.37
C VAL A 275 -29.18 34.18 -11.00
N GLY A 276 -29.49 34.21 -9.70
CA GLY A 276 -30.84 34.14 -9.18
C GLY A 276 -31.60 35.46 -9.17
N GLU A 277 -32.90 35.37 -8.84
CA GLU A 277 -33.78 36.55 -8.68
C GLU A 277 -33.40 37.37 -7.43
N ASP A 278 -32.78 36.70 -6.47
CA ASP A 278 -32.03 37.22 -5.31
C ASP A 278 -30.67 37.85 -5.67
N SER A 279 -30.27 37.83 -6.95
CA SER A 279 -28.96 38.24 -7.45
C SER A 279 -27.75 37.45 -6.90
N GLN A 280 -27.98 36.25 -6.37
CA GLN A 280 -26.93 35.32 -5.94
C GLN A 280 -26.51 34.37 -7.07
N PHE A 281 -25.30 33.82 -6.99
CA PHE A 281 -24.87 32.76 -7.92
C PHE A 281 -25.46 31.40 -7.51
N ARG A 282 -25.77 30.56 -8.51
CA ARG A 282 -26.26 29.18 -8.29
C ARG A 282 -25.77 28.24 -9.38
N PHE A 283 -25.63 26.96 -9.04
CA PHE A 283 -25.48 25.90 -10.03
C PHE A 283 -26.83 25.58 -10.70
N VAL A 284 -26.78 25.29 -12.00
CA VAL A 284 -27.93 24.93 -12.83
C VAL A 284 -27.56 23.84 -13.83
N LEU A 285 -28.55 23.06 -14.29
CA LEU A 285 -28.36 22.11 -15.39
C LEU A 285 -28.83 22.69 -16.73
N SER A 286 -28.09 22.39 -17.80
CA SER A 286 -28.44 22.83 -19.15
C SER A 286 -29.84 22.35 -19.57
N PRO A 287 -30.64 23.16 -20.27
CA PRO A 287 -32.00 22.79 -20.68
C PRO A 287 -32.01 21.66 -21.73
N GLN A 288 -30.93 21.54 -22.50
CA GLN A 288 -30.63 20.46 -23.46
C GLN A 288 -29.13 20.14 -23.42
N PRO A 289 -28.66 19.00 -23.96
CA PRO A 289 -27.23 18.73 -24.13
C PRO A 289 -26.52 19.84 -24.91
N THR A 290 -25.47 20.40 -24.33
CA THR A 290 -24.66 21.46 -24.93
C THR A 290 -23.73 20.91 -26.02
N PRO A 291 -23.14 21.75 -26.88
CA PRO A 291 -22.10 21.32 -27.83
C PRO A 291 -20.92 20.61 -27.13
N ALA A 292 -20.55 21.07 -25.94
CA ALA A 292 -19.53 20.44 -25.10
C ALA A 292 -19.97 19.03 -24.63
N ALA A 293 -21.17 18.90 -24.05
CA ALA A 293 -21.72 17.61 -23.62
C ALA A 293 -21.87 16.61 -24.79
N LEU A 294 -22.19 17.10 -25.98
CA LEU A 294 -22.33 16.29 -27.21
C LEU A 294 -20.99 15.83 -27.81
N TYR A 295 -19.86 16.40 -27.40
CA TYR A 295 -18.53 16.12 -27.96
C TYR A 295 -17.56 15.54 -26.93
N LEU A 296 -17.35 16.22 -25.80
CA LEU A 296 -16.37 15.85 -24.79
C LEU A 296 -16.67 14.50 -24.14
N VAL A 297 -17.93 14.23 -23.78
CA VAL A 297 -18.35 12.95 -23.19
C VAL A 297 -18.15 11.77 -24.15
N LYS A 298 -18.11 12.01 -25.47
CA LYS A 298 -17.74 10.98 -26.46
C LYS A 298 -16.23 10.81 -26.59
N ARG A 299 -15.46 11.85 -26.27
CA ARG A 299 -13.99 11.86 -26.26
C ARG A 299 -13.36 11.23 -25.02
N CYS A 300 -14.14 10.79 -24.02
CA CYS A 300 -13.68 9.93 -22.93
C CYS A 300 -13.29 8.51 -23.41
N THR A 301 -12.49 8.39 -24.47
CA THR A 301 -12.16 7.12 -25.14
C THR A 301 -11.29 6.18 -24.31
N TRP A 302 -10.62 6.68 -23.27
CA TRP A 302 -9.91 5.89 -22.26
C TRP A 302 -10.85 5.02 -21.40
N ALA A 303 -12.07 5.48 -21.14
CA ALA A 303 -13.04 4.75 -20.34
C ALA A 303 -13.68 3.57 -21.10
N THR A 304 -13.83 2.42 -20.44
CA THR A 304 -14.50 1.25 -21.02
C THR A 304 -16.01 1.49 -21.25
N PRO A 305 -16.67 0.69 -22.11
CA PRO A 305 -18.12 0.78 -22.29
C PRO A 305 -18.91 0.56 -20.99
N GLU A 306 -18.42 -0.32 -20.11
CA GLU A 306 -19.08 -0.67 -18.85
C GLU A 306 -18.97 0.43 -17.79
N GLU A 307 -17.87 1.17 -17.76
CA GLU A 307 -17.73 2.37 -16.91
C GLU A 307 -18.65 3.48 -17.42
N LYS A 308 -18.64 3.75 -18.73
CA LYS A 308 -19.50 4.75 -19.38
C LYS A 308 -21.00 4.53 -19.14
N GLU A 309 -21.43 3.27 -19.07
CA GLU A 309 -22.83 2.96 -18.76
C GLU A 309 -23.18 3.27 -17.29
N LYS A 310 -22.22 3.12 -16.37
CA LYS A 310 -22.36 3.38 -14.92
C LYS A 310 -22.16 4.86 -14.53
N LEU A 311 -21.43 5.66 -15.32
CA LEU A 311 -21.25 7.09 -15.04
C LEU A 311 -22.60 7.81 -14.95
N GLU A 312 -22.84 8.52 -13.85
CA GLU A 312 -23.94 9.49 -13.69
C GLU A 312 -23.43 10.94 -13.77
N HIS A 313 -22.17 11.17 -13.37
CA HIS A 313 -21.48 12.45 -13.43
C HIS A 313 -20.07 12.25 -14.00
N VAL A 314 -19.52 13.25 -14.69
CA VAL A 314 -18.15 13.23 -15.23
C VAL A 314 -17.58 14.65 -15.35
N GLU A 315 -16.31 14.81 -15.00
CA GLU A 315 -15.53 16.03 -15.20
C GLU A 315 -14.57 15.87 -16.38
N ILE A 316 -14.42 16.91 -17.20
CA ILE A 316 -13.52 16.90 -18.37
C ILE A 316 -12.89 18.29 -18.53
N SER A 317 -11.55 18.39 -18.52
CA SER A 317 -10.82 19.61 -18.89
C SER A 317 -10.25 19.47 -20.31
N PRO A 318 -10.81 20.16 -21.33
CA PRO A 318 -10.23 20.21 -22.67
C PRO A 318 -8.85 20.87 -22.67
N LYS A 319 -8.63 21.87 -21.81
CA LYS A 319 -7.34 22.56 -21.70
C LYS A 319 -6.23 21.63 -21.23
N SER A 320 -6.51 20.77 -20.25
CA SER A 320 -5.57 19.72 -19.81
C SER A 320 -5.25 18.72 -20.92
N MET A 321 -6.24 18.37 -21.77
CA MET A 321 -6.02 17.52 -22.94
C MET A 321 -5.14 18.22 -23.98
N ASP A 322 -5.52 19.42 -24.42
CA ASP A 322 -4.86 20.17 -25.50
C ASP A 322 -3.40 20.54 -25.14
N LEU A 323 -3.14 21.00 -23.92
CA LEU A 323 -1.80 21.21 -23.39
C LEU A 323 -0.97 19.92 -23.40
N THR A 324 -1.56 18.80 -22.97
CA THR A 324 -0.87 17.50 -23.00
C THR A 324 -0.55 17.07 -24.42
N GLN A 325 -1.43 17.36 -25.38
CA GLN A 325 -1.12 17.11 -26.79
C GLN A 325 0.04 17.98 -27.29
N GLU A 326 0.14 19.24 -26.86
CA GLU A 326 1.25 20.13 -27.20
C GLU A 326 2.57 19.60 -26.63
N ILE A 327 2.60 19.28 -25.32
CA ILE A 327 3.71 18.65 -24.61
C ILE A 327 4.18 17.37 -25.35
N ALA A 328 3.25 16.48 -25.71
CA ALA A 328 3.58 15.23 -26.41
C ALA A 328 4.07 15.44 -27.86
N LYS A 329 3.56 16.45 -28.58
CA LYS A 329 4.09 16.87 -29.89
C LYS A 329 5.51 17.41 -29.74
N ARG A 330 5.75 18.27 -28.74
CA ARG A 330 7.03 18.94 -28.48
C ARG A 330 8.14 17.96 -28.06
N ILE A 331 7.84 17.04 -27.15
CA ILE A 331 8.75 15.94 -26.78
C ILE A 331 8.95 15.00 -27.97
N GLY A 332 7.91 14.78 -28.78
CA GLY A 332 7.96 13.97 -30.00
C GLY A 332 8.84 14.53 -31.12
N SER A 333 9.02 15.85 -31.20
CA SER A 333 9.90 16.54 -32.17
C SER A 333 11.31 16.77 -31.64
N ASP A 334 11.44 17.28 -30.42
CA ASP A 334 12.69 17.83 -29.90
C ASP A 334 13.48 16.82 -29.05
N GLY A 335 12.79 15.82 -28.48
CA GLY A 335 13.34 14.86 -27.52
C GLY A 335 13.35 15.39 -26.08
N GLY A 336 13.50 14.49 -25.11
CA GLY A 336 13.40 14.76 -23.68
C GLY A 336 12.10 14.23 -23.08
N GLY A 337 11.48 15.00 -22.17
CA GLY A 337 10.28 14.55 -21.49
C GLY A 337 9.65 15.55 -20.53
N ALA A 338 8.38 15.33 -20.20
CA ALA A 338 7.64 16.05 -19.18
C ALA A 338 7.48 15.18 -17.93
N LEU A 339 7.50 15.84 -16.77
CA LEU A 339 7.03 15.32 -15.49
C LEU A 339 5.80 16.14 -15.06
N ILE A 340 4.69 15.44 -14.85
CA ILE A 340 3.44 16.01 -14.33
C ILE A 340 3.24 15.43 -12.94
N ILE A 341 3.20 16.28 -11.91
CA ILE A 341 2.91 15.89 -10.52
C ILE A 341 1.73 16.70 -10.03
N ASP A 342 0.62 16.03 -9.74
CA ASP A 342 -0.61 16.71 -9.33
C ASP A 342 -1.51 15.80 -8.50
N TYR A 343 -2.49 16.37 -7.80
CA TYR A 343 -3.46 15.56 -7.05
C TYR A 343 -4.67 15.20 -7.91
N GLY A 344 -5.02 13.91 -7.91
CA GLY A 344 -5.90 13.37 -8.92
C GLY A 344 -6.15 11.87 -8.77
N LYS A 345 -6.56 11.23 -9.87
CA LYS A 345 -6.95 9.82 -9.89
C LYS A 345 -6.47 9.12 -11.16
N ASP A 346 -6.13 7.84 -11.03
CA ASP A 346 -5.97 6.91 -12.16
C ASP A 346 -7.33 6.29 -12.60
N VAL A 347 -8.42 7.04 -12.41
CA VAL A 347 -9.79 6.72 -12.83
C VAL A 347 -10.52 8.00 -13.22
N ILE A 348 -11.61 7.85 -13.97
CA ILE A 348 -12.50 8.93 -14.41
C ILE A 348 -12.97 9.76 -13.19
N VAL A 349 -12.87 11.08 -13.28
CA VAL A 349 -13.30 12.01 -12.22
C VAL A 349 -14.76 12.43 -12.43
N SER A 350 -15.55 12.58 -11.35
CA SER A 350 -17.02 12.67 -11.39
C SER A 350 -17.61 14.01 -10.92
N ASP A 351 -17.21 14.47 -9.73
CA ASP A 351 -17.47 15.81 -9.15
C ASP A 351 -16.35 15.98 -8.10
N SER A 352 -15.43 16.91 -8.33
CA SER A 352 -14.25 17.14 -7.46
C SER A 352 -13.85 18.61 -7.35
N LEU A 353 -14.45 19.49 -8.16
CA LEU A 353 -14.27 20.93 -8.05
C LEU A 353 -14.54 21.39 -6.61
N GLN A 354 -13.54 22.07 -6.04
CA GLN A 354 -13.51 22.54 -4.66
C GLN A 354 -13.03 23.99 -4.62
N ALA A 355 -13.28 24.68 -3.49
CA ALA A 355 -12.83 26.05 -3.26
C ALA A 355 -12.16 26.18 -1.90
N ILE A 356 -10.99 26.83 -1.85
CA ILE A 356 -10.17 26.95 -0.63
C ILE A 356 -9.82 28.43 -0.36
N ARG A 357 -10.03 28.86 0.88
CA ARG A 357 -9.71 30.22 1.38
C ARG A 357 -9.31 30.12 2.85
N GLU A 358 -8.22 30.77 3.27
CA GLU A 358 -7.66 30.69 4.63
C GLU A 358 -7.49 29.23 5.13
N HIS A 359 -6.97 28.35 4.26
CA HIS A 359 -6.82 26.90 4.47
C HIS A 359 -8.13 26.13 4.76
N LYS A 360 -9.30 26.69 4.46
CA LYS A 360 -10.62 26.07 4.70
C LYS A 360 -11.40 25.92 3.41
N PHE A 361 -12.19 24.85 3.33
CA PHE A 361 -13.17 24.67 2.27
C PHE A 361 -14.29 25.72 2.40
N VAL A 362 -14.55 26.43 1.29
CA VAL A 362 -15.63 27.41 1.18
C VAL A 362 -16.59 27.00 0.05
N ASN A 363 -17.71 27.71 -0.09
CA ASN A 363 -18.61 27.50 -1.22
C ASN A 363 -17.96 28.05 -2.50
N ILE A 364 -17.94 27.25 -3.57
CA ILE A 364 -17.38 27.59 -4.90
C ILE A 364 -17.98 28.90 -5.46
N LEU A 365 -19.18 29.27 -5.02
CA LEU A 365 -19.93 30.45 -5.46
C LEU A 365 -19.91 31.62 -4.47
N ASP A 366 -19.16 31.52 -3.36
CA ASP A 366 -18.97 32.59 -2.37
C ASP A 366 -17.80 33.53 -2.77
N ASP A 367 -18.06 34.84 -2.78
CA ASP A 367 -17.21 35.93 -3.30
C ASP A 367 -16.16 35.50 -4.36
N PRO A 368 -16.59 35.17 -5.60
CA PRO A 368 -15.69 34.73 -6.67
C PRO A 368 -14.44 35.61 -6.83
N GLY A 369 -13.26 34.97 -6.86
CA GLY A 369 -11.94 35.61 -6.88
C GLY A 369 -11.27 35.76 -5.50
N SER A 370 -12.03 35.59 -4.41
CA SER A 370 -11.48 35.59 -3.04
C SER A 370 -10.83 34.26 -2.64
N ALA A 371 -11.30 33.15 -3.21
CA ALA A 371 -10.86 31.78 -2.94
C ALA A 371 -10.14 31.17 -4.15
N ASP A 372 -9.25 30.23 -3.88
CA ASP A 372 -8.67 29.35 -4.91
C ASP A 372 -9.72 28.33 -5.37
N LEU A 373 -9.68 27.91 -6.63
CA LEU A 373 -10.55 26.89 -7.22
C LEU A 373 -9.72 25.82 -7.90
N SER A 374 -9.97 24.55 -7.58
CA SER A 374 -9.24 23.43 -8.18
C SER A 374 -10.11 22.18 -8.33
N ALA A 375 -9.69 21.26 -9.20
CA ALA A 375 -10.33 19.98 -9.43
C ALA A 375 -9.30 18.85 -9.55
N TYR A 376 -9.70 17.61 -9.28
CA TYR A 376 -8.82 16.45 -9.34
C TYR A 376 -8.43 16.13 -10.79
N VAL A 377 -7.15 15.85 -11.00
CA VAL A 377 -6.60 15.54 -12.33
C VAL A 377 -6.97 14.12 -12.78
N ASP A 378 -7.61 14.00 -13.96
CA ASP A 378 -7.84 12.74 -14.68
C ASP A 378 -6.55 12.34 -15.43
N PHE A 379 -5.70 11.56 -14.75
CA PHE A 379 -4.44 11.06 -15.34
C PHE A 379 -4.66 10.13 -16.55
N PRO A 380 -5.71 9.27 -16.61
CA PRO A 380 -6.05 8.53 -17.81
C PRO A 380 -6.33 9.41 -19.04
N SER A 381 -6.97 10.57 -18.85
CA SER A 381 -7.19 11.58 -19.89
C SER A 381 -5.88 12.20 -20.39
N ILE A 382 -4.97 12.56 -19.48
CA ILE A 382 -3.61 13.04 -19.83
C ILE A 382 -2.88 11.97 -20.65
N LYS A 383 -2.80 10.75 -20.14
CA LYS A 383 -2.14 9.62 -20.82
C LYS A 383 -2.69 9.40 -22.22
N HIS A 384 -4.02 9.34 -22.35
CA HIS A 384 -4.67 9.14 -23.64
C HIS A 384 -4.41 10.31 -24.61
N SER A 385 -4.40 11.55 -24.11
CA SER A 385 -4.13 12.75 -24.92
C SER A 385 -2.68 12.77 -25.43
N ALA A 386 -1.71 12.33 -24.63
CA ALA A 386 -0.32 12.20 -25.06
C ALA A 386 -0.13 11.09 -26.10
N GLU A 387 -0.79 9.94 -25.91
CA GLU A 387 -0.75 8.79 -26.83
C GLU A 387 -1.50 9.05 -28.15
N GLU A 388 -2.61 9.82 -28.15
CA GLU A 388 -3.32 10.29 -29.36
C GLU A 388 -2.46 11.29 -30.17
N ALA A 389 -1.69 12.14 -29.48
CA ALA A 389 -1.00 13.27 -30.10
C ALA A 389 0.32 12.91 -30.80
N SER A 390 1.01 11.83 -30.41
CA SER A 390 2.38 11.56 -30.88
C SER A 390 2.78 10.08 -30.75
N GLU A 391 2.95 9.38 -31.87
CA GLU A 391 3.54 8.03 -31.88
C GLU A 391 5.01 8.01 -31.41
N ASN A 392 5.67 9.17 -31.32
CA ASN A 392 7.06 9.30 -30.90
C ASN A 392 7.26 9.37 -29.38
N VAL A 393 6.20 9.36 -28.57
CA VAL A 393 6.31 9.35 -27.10
C VAL A 393 5.96 7.99 -26.48
N THR A 394 6.28 7.85 -25.19
CA THR A 394 5.73 6.84 -24.28
C THR A 394 5.36 7.50 -22.95
N VAL A 395 4.24 7.08 -22.37
CA VAL A 395 3.74 7.58 -21.08
C VAL A 395 3.97 6.54 -20.00
N HIS A 396 4.49 6.96 -18.85
CA HIS A 396 4.82 6.11 -17.72
C HIS A 396 4.16 6.63 -16.44
N GLY A 397 3.64 5.71 -15.64
CA GLY A 397 2.76 6.04 -14.51
C GLY A 397 1.26 6.06 -14.91
N PRO A 398 0.40 6.66 -14.06
CA PRO A 398 0.77 7.38 -12.84
C PRO A 398 1.36 6.47 -11.75
N MET A 399 2.10 7.06 -10.81
CA MET A 399 2.55 6.43 -9.56
C MET A 399 2.42 7.44 -8.41
N THR A 400 2.29 7.00 -7.16
CA THR A 400 2.10 7.95 -6.04
C THR A 400 3.34 8.81 -5.80
N GLN A 401 3.16 10.06 -5.35
CA GLN A 401 4.24 10.98 -5.01
C GLN A 401 5.22 10.37 -3.99
N SER A 402 4.68 9.66 -2.99
CA SER A 402 5.46 8.89 -2.00
C SER A 402 6.38 7.86 -2.66
N GLN A 403 5.85 7.06 -3.60
CA GLN A 403 6.67 6.09 -4.35
C GLN A 403 7.70 6.80 -5.25
N PHE A 404 7.34 7.91 -5.88
CA PHE A 404 8.20 8.66 -6.79
C PHE A 404 9.40 9.28 -6.05
N LEU A 405 9.14 10.08 -5.00
CA LEU A 405 10.16 10.71 -4.17
C LEU A 405 11.01 9.67 -3.40
N GLY A 406 10.36 8.63 -2.87
CA GLY A 406 11.04 7.50 -2.23
C GLY A 406 12.02 6.80 -3.17
N SER A 407 11.62 6.53 -4.42
CA SER A 407 12.48 5.90 -5.42
C SER A 407 13.58 6.80 -5.98
N LEU A 408 13.44 8.12 -5.86
CA LEU A 408 14.52 9.10 -6.15
C LEU A 408 15.49 9.27 -4.98
N GLY A 409 15.19 8.71 -3.80
CA GLY A 409 16.08 8.66 -2.65
C GLY A 409 15.85 9.74 -1.59
N ILE A 410 14.64 10.30 -1.48
CA ILE A 410 14.32 11.35 -0.48
C ILE A 410 14.66 10.94 0.96
N ASN A 411 14.56 9.65 1.29
CA ASN A 411 14.93 9.07 2.59
C ASN A 411 16.41 9.35 2.92
N PHE A 412 17.32 9.07 1.98
CA PHE A 412 18.75 9.38 2.14
C PHE A 412 19.01 10.88 2.23
N ARG A 413 18.13 11.71 1.63
CA ARG A 413 18.26 13.16 1.67
C ARG A 413 17.82 13.78 3.00
N VAL A 414 16.74 13.29 3.61
CA VAL A 414 16.34 13.73 4.96
C VAL A 414 17.40 13.32 5.99
N ASP A 415 17.93 12.09 5.92
CA ASP A 415 19.04 11.65 6.78
C ASP A 415 20.28 12.55 6.68
N ALA A 416 20.68 12.92 5.45
CA ALA A 416 21.83 13.79 5.21
C ALA A 416 21.60 15.25 5.66
N LEU A 417 20.35 15.71 5.73
CA LEU A 417 19.99 17.02 6.27
C LEU A 417 19.96 17.00 7.80
N LEU A 418 19.37 15.97 8.41
CA LEU A 418 19.29 15.77 9.86
C LEU A 418 20.66 15.65 10.54
N GLN A 419 21.72 15.29 9.81
CA GLN A 419 23.10 15.27 10.31
C GLN A 419 23.72 16.67 10.55
N ASN A 420 23.10 17.74 10.04
CA ASN A 420 23.72 19.07 9.97
C ASN A 420 22.79 20.21 10.45
N CYS A 421 21.71 19.89 11.15
CA CYS A 421 20.68 20.84 11.58
C CYS A 421 20.64 20.99 13.12
N ASP A 422 19.91 22.00 13.61
CA ASP A 422 19.48 22.09 15.01
C ASP A 422 18.13 21.36 15.23
N ASP A 423 17.65 21.32 16.48
CA ASP A 423 16.45 20.55 16.86
C ASP A 423 15.16 21.11 16.20
N GLU A 424 15.04 22.44 16.07
CA GLU A 424 13.90 23.12 15.43
C GLU A 424 13.86 22.82 13.92
N GLN A 425 15.03 22.87 13.27
CA GLN A 425 15.17 22.42 11.88
C GLN A 425 14.93 20.91 11.73
N ALA A 426 15.31 20.08 12.72
CA ALA A 426 15.09 18.64 12.68
C ALA A 426 13.60 18.29 12.70
N GLU A 427 12.81 18.97 13.53
CA GLU A 427 11.36 18.84 13.58
C GLU A 427 10.71 19.32 12.27
N SER A 428 11.12 20.51 11.79
CA SER A 428 10.65 21.06 10.50
C SER A 428 10.92 20.11 9.33
N LEU A 429 12.12 19.51 9.25
CA LEU A 429 12.49 18.53 8.22
C LEU A 429 11.68 17.24 8.31
N ARG A 430 11.38 16.74 9.52
CA ARG A 430 10.54 15.54 9.74
C ARG A 430 9.08 15.79 9.36
N SER A 431 8.54 16.95 9.75
CA SER A 431 7.18 17.37 9.40
C SER A 431 7.04 17.56 7.89
N GLY A 432 7.98 18.26 7.24
CA GLY A 432 8.02 18.43 5.80
C GLY A 432 8.19 17.11 5.03
N TYR A 433 9.06 16.21 5.50
CA TYR A 433 9.19 14.85 4.96
C TYR A 433 7.86 14.10 5.01
N TRP A 434 7.21 14.03 6.17
CA TRP A 434 5.93 13.32 6.31
C TRP A 434 4.84 13.94 5.44
N ARG A 435 4.74 15.27 5.42
CA ARG A 435 3.75 15.96 4.60
C ARG A 435 3.93 15.67 3.11
N LEU A 436 5.17 15.45 2.63
CA LEU A 436 5.44 15.05 1.24
C LEU A 436 5.16 13.57 0.92
N VAL A 437 5.54 12.62 1.80
CA VAL A 437 5.56 11.17 1.48
C VAL A 437 4.65 10.27 2.32
N GLY A 438 4.17 10.75 3.46
CA GLY A 438 3.23 10.05 4.32
C GLY A 438 1.79 10.11 3.79
N ASP A 439 0.90 9.37 4.42
CA ASP A 439 -0.54 9.43 4.17
C ASP A 439 -1.30 9.57 5.50
N GLY A 440 -2.48 10.18 5.44
CA GLY A 440 -3.25 10.55 6.63
C GLY A 440 -2.58 11.61 7.50
N GLU A 441 -3.02 11.70 8.75
CA GLU A 441 -2.49 12.62 9.77
C GLU A 441 -1.10 12.20 10.27
N ALA A 442 -0.26 13.16 10.65
CA ALA A 442 1.09 12.90 11.17
C ALA A 442 1.07 12.19 12.53
N PRO A 443 1.53 10.92 12.63
CA PRO A 443 1.41 10.10 13.86
C PRO A 443 2.40 10.49 14.98
N PHE A 444 3.10 11.61 14.82
CA PHE A 444 4.08 12.18 15.74
C PHE A 444 3.81 13.65 16.09
N TRP A 445 2.62 14.17 15.73
CA TRP A 445 2.23 15.54 16.05
C TRP A 445 1.75 15.64 17.50
N GLU A 446 2.42 16.45 18.31
CA GLU A 446 2.06 16.74 19.71
C GLU A 446 1.32 18.09 19.88
N GLY A 447 1.01 18.77 18.76
CA GLY A 447 0.27 20.03 18.73
C GLY A 447 -1.26 19.85 18.71
N PRO A 448 -2.03 20.93 18.48
CA PRO A 448 -3.49 20.84 18.37
C PRO A 448 -3.94 20.04 17.15
N ASP A 449 -4.99 19.22 17.31
CA ASP A 449 -5.58 18.37 16.26
C ASP A 449 -5.93 19.17 14.99
N GLU A 450 -6.44 20.40 15.14
CA GLU A 450 -6.80 21.33 14.05
C GLU A 450 -5.59 21.77 13.18
N GLN A 451 -4.36 21.47 13.61
CA GLN A 451 -3.11 21.86 12.95
C GLN A 451 -2.29 20.65 12.47
N THR A 452 -2.77 19.42 12.69
CA THR A 452 -2.04 18.19 12.36
C THR A 452 -1.65 18.13 10.88
N PRO A 453 -0.36 17.98 10.53
CA PRO A 453 0.06 17.85 9.14
C PRO A 453 -0.54 16.62 8.46
N ILE A 454 -1.28 16.83 7.38
CA ILE A 454 -1.85 15.75 6.56
C ILE A 454 -0.89 15.43 5.39
N GLY A 455 -0.62 14.14 5.18
CA GLY A 455 0.25 13.63 4.13
C GLY A 455 -0.33 13.79 2.71
N MET A 456 0.54 14.19 1.79
CA MET A 456 0.28 14.30 0.34
C MET A 456 0.54 12.97 -0.40
N GLY A 457 1.17 12.00 0.26
CA GLY A 457 1.93 10.92 -0.36
C GLY A 457 1.16 9.96 -1.27
N GLU A 458 -0.14 9.73 -1.05
CA GLU A 458 -1.03 9.00 -1.97
C GLU A 458 -1.94 9.89 -2.81
N ARG A 459 -2.26 11.10 -2.32
CA ARG A 459 -3.18 12.03 -2.97
C ARG A 459 -2.59 12.60 -4.25
N TYR A 460 -1.27 12.81 -4.24
CA TYR A 460 -0.49 13.30 -5.36
C TYR A 460 0.05 12.14 -6.18
N LEU A 461 -0.06 12.27 -7.51
CA LEU A 461 0.38 11.29 -8.49
C LEU A 461 1.41 11.93 -9.44
N ALA A 462 2.47 11.20 -9.73
CA ALA A 462 3.50 11.54 -10.70
C ALA A 462 3.32 10.73 -11.99
N MET A 463 3.38 11.40 -13.14
CA MET A 463 3.36 10.81 -14.49
C MET A 463 4.48 11.41 -15.34
N ALA A 464 5.15 10.58 -16.14
CA ALA A 464 6.17 11.05 -17.09
C ALA A 464 5.78 10.75 -18.54
N ILE A 465 5.95 11.74 -19.41
CA ILE A 465 5.83 11.61 -20.87
C ILE A 465 7.24 11.77 -21.42
N VAL A 466 7.78 10.81 -22.16
CA VAL A 466 9.15 10.89 -22.72
C VAL A 466 9.18 10.54 -24.20
N ASN A 467 10.21 10.99 -24.92
CA ASN A 467 10.42 10.53 -26.28
C ASN A 467 10.79 9.04 -26.25
N ARG A 468 10.17 8.23 -27.11
CA ARG A 468 10.31 6.77 -27.16
C ARG A 468 11.76 6.30 -27.32
N ASN A 469 12.64 7.15 -27.87
CA ASN A 469 14.07 6.89 -28.04
C ASN A 469 14.90 6.99 -26.74
N GLN A 470 14.42 7.64 -25.67
CA GLN A 470 15.11 7.66 -24.37
C GLN A 470 14.86 6.40 -23.52
N GLY A 471 13.85 5.57 -23.85
CA GLY A 471 13.44 4.44 -23.03
C GLY A 471 12.61 4.87 -21.81
N THR A 472 12.64 4.10 -20.72
CA THR A 472 11.83 4.38 -19.52
C THR A 472 12.61 5.25 -18.51
N PRO A 473 12.09 6.42 -18.11
CA PRO A 473 12.75 7.30 -17.16
C PRO A 473 12.81 6.68 -15.77
N ALA A 474 13.83 7.03 -14.99
CA ALA A 474 13.79 6.77 -13.55
C ALA A 474 12.71 7.66 -12.90
N PRO A 475 12.03 7.22 -11.82
CA PRO A 475 12.03 5.88 -11.24
C PRO A 475 11.02 4.92 -11.90
N PHE A 476 10.30 5.34 -12.93
CA PHE A 476 9.17 4.62 -13.58
C PHE A 476 9.52 3.28 -14.26
N GLN A 477 10.73 2.76 -14.07
CA GLN A 477 11.21 1.53 -14.69
C GLN A 477 10.47 0.32 -14.11
N SER A 478 9.80 -0.45 -14.98
CA SER A 478 9.04 -1.62 -14.59
C SER A 478 9.96 -2.69 -13.98
N LEU A 479 10.06 -2.70 -12.65
CA LEU A 479 10.78 -3.74 -11.91
C LEU A 479 10.17 -5.11 -12.26
N PRO A 480 11.00 -6.14 -12.55
CA PRO A 480 10.48 -7.47 -12.81
C PRO A 480 9.60 -7.96 -11.65
N CYS A 481 8.45 -8.56 -12.00
CA CYS A 481 7.44 -9.12 -11.10
C CYS A 481 6.61 -8.10 -10.27
N GLN A 482 5.51 -7.61 -10.86
CA GLN A 482 4.50 -6.80 -10.15
C GLN A 482 3.76 -7.55 -9.02
N SER A 483 3.80 -8.89 -8.98
CA SER A 483 3.18 -9.69 -7.90
C SER A 483 4.08 -9.92 -6.68
N LEU A 484 5.31 -9.40 -6.65
CA LEU A 484 6.25 -9.54 -5.52
C LEU A 484 6.92 -8.21 -5.11
N ARG A 485 6.45 -7.05 -5.62
CA ARG A 485 7.10 -5.75 -5.34
C ARG A 485 6.19 -4.57 -5.04
N SER A 486 4.92 -4.59 -5.45
CA SER A 486 3.93 -3.60 -4.98
C SER A 486 3.75 -3.67 -3.46
N GLU A 487 3.82 -4.88 -2.90
CA GLU A 487 3.92 -5.08 -1.44
C GLU A 487 5.18 -4.42 -0.86
N TYR A 488 6.39 -4.75 -1.35
CA TYR A 488 7.65 -4.23 -0.79
C TYR A 488 7.72 -2.69 -0.74
N LEU A 489 7.14 -1.99 -1.73
CA LEU A 489 7.12 -0.52 -1.75
C LEU A 489 6.04 0.11 -0.87
N LEU A 490 4.92 -0.58 -0.63
CA LEU A 490 3.93 -0.18 0.38
C LEU A 490 4.46 -0.46 1.80
N LYS A 491 4.94 -1.69 2.05
CA LYS A 491 5.56 -2.11 3.31
C LYS A 491 6.75 -1.22 3.67
N GLY A 492 7.53 -0.78 2.68
CA GLY A 492 8.64 0.18 2.83
C GLY A 492 8.30 1.46 3.61
N ARG A 493 7.04 1.92 3.58
CA ARG A 493 6.57 3.07 4.38
C ARG A 493 6.46 2.76 5.88
N MET A 494 6.08 1.53 6.26
CA MET A 494 5.99 1.10 7.66
C MET A 494 7.37 0.83 8.27
N TYR A 495 8.27 0.15 7.53
CA TYR A 495 9.64 -0.11 7.97
C TYR A 495 10.35 1.15 8.51
N GLY A 496 10.18 2.30 7.86
CA GLY A 496 10.82 3.55 8.27
C GLY A 496 10.35 4.10 9.62
N PHE A 497 9.06 4.00 9.95
CA PHE A 497 8.51 4.54 11.20
C PHE A 497 8.64 3.55 12.36
N GLU A 498 8.51 2.25 12.09
CA GLU A 498 8.75 1.19 13.06
C GLU A 498 10.23 1.12 13.47
N ALA A 499 11.18 1.27 12.54
CA ALA A 499 12.61 1.26 12.86
C ALA A 499 13.03 2.36 13.86
N LEU A 500 12.36 3.52 13.81
CA LEU A 500 12.60 4.65 14.73
C LEU A 500 12.18 4.32 16.17
N THR A 501 11.10 3.56 16.35
CA THR A 501 10.56 3.22 17.68
C THR A 501 11.04 1.86 18.20
N PHE A 502 11.33 0.90 17.32
CA PHE A 502 11.81 -0.44 17.65
C PHE A 502 13.05 -0.39 18.55
N ASN A 503 13.98 0.53 18.28
CA ASN A 503 15.23 0.63 19.03
C ASN A 503 15.05 1.05 20.50
N ILE A 504 13.90 1.62 20.89
CA ILE A 504 13.57 2.01 22.27
C ILE A 504 13.41 0.78 23.18
N HIS A 505 12.87 -0.32 22.65
CA HIS A 505 12.53 -1.52 23.42
C HIS A 505 13.17 -2.82 22.89
N GLY A 506 13.29 -2.97 21.57
CA GLY A 506 13.84 -4.14 20.88
C GLY A 506 15.34 -4.08 20.57
N GLY A 507 15.90 -2.88 20.35
CA GLY A 507 17.25 -2.71 19.78
C GLY A 507 18.38 -3.40 20.57
N TYR A 508 18.34 -3.34 21.90
CA TYR A 508 19.32 -4.03 22.77
C TYR A 508 19.28 -5.55 22.60
N LEU A 509 18.08 -6.13 22.55
CA LEU A 509 17.90 -7.57 22.38
C LEU A 509 18.16 -8.03 20.95
N GLU A 510 17.84 -7.21 19.94
CA GLU A 510 18.23 -7.48 18.55
C GLU A 510 19.76 -7.52 18.41
N ALA A 511 20.49 -6.60 19.04
CA ALA A 511 21.96 -6.61 19.07
C ALA A 511 22.50 -7.88 19.76
N ILE A 512 21.89 -8.30 20.89
CA ILE A 512 22.26 -9.54 21.58
C ILE A 512 22.04 -10.77 20.69
N VAL A 513 20.86 -10.94 20.09
CA VAL A 513 20.56 -12.16 19.30
C VAL A 513 21.39 -12.22 18.00
N ARG A 514 21.70 -11.06 17.39
CA ARG A 514 22.65 -10.98 16.27
C ARG A 514 24.09 -11.31 16.71
N GLY A 515 24.50 -10.88 17.91
CA GLY A 515 25.76 -11.30 18.54
C GLY A 515 25.79 -12.78 18.95
N HIS A 516 24.64 -13.38 19.26
CA HIS A 516 24.49 -14.80 19.49
C HIS A 516 24.64 -15.60 18.19
N ARG A 517 23.94 -15.20 17.10
CA ARG A 517 24.08 -15.77 15.73
C ARG A 517 25.54 -15.89 15.30
N ALA A 518 26.39 -14.89 15.59
CA ALA A 518 27.82 -14.88 15.27
C ALA A 518 28.67 -15.92 16.03
N GLY A 519 28.06 -16.86 16.75
CA GLY A 519 28.73 -18.07 17.26
C GLY A 519 27.81 -19.29 17.24
N LEU A 520 26.94 -19.36 16.23
CA LEU A 520 26.48 -20.64 15.68
C LEU A 520 27.67 -21.37 15.02
N LEU A 521 27.60 -22.70 14.93
CA LEU A 521 28.64 -23.50 14.27
C LEU A 521 28.66 -23.25 12.77
N THR A 522 29.82 -22.88 12.24
CA THR A 522 30.00 -22.65 10.80
C THR A 522 30.14 -23.95 10.03
N THR A 523 29.99 -23.88 8.71
CA THR A 523 30.34 -24.98 7.79
C THR A 523 31.78 -25.52 8.02
N ALA A 524 32.73 -24.70 8.47
CA ALA A 524 34.09 -25.17 8.81
C ALA A 524 34.12 -25.96 10.13
N ASP A 525 33.40 -25.50 11.16
CA ASP A 525 33.30 -26.20 12.44
C ASP A 525 32.64 -27.56 12.28
N TYR A 526 31.58 -27.64 11.47
CA TYR A 526 30.95 -28.91 11.11
C TYR A 526 31.92 -29.88 10.41
N ASN A 527 32.73 -29.40 9.47
CA ASN A 527 33.71 -30.24 8.79
C ASN A 527 34.81 -30.75 9.73
N ASN A 528 35.15 -30.01 10.80
CA ASN A 528 36.04 -30.49 11.86
C ASN A 528 35.35 -31.56 12.71
N LEU A 529 34.11 -31.31 13.15
CA LEU A 529 33.32 -32.25 13.97
C LEU A 529 33.03 -33.58 13.25
N CYS A 530 32.90 -33.57 11.92
CA CYS A 530 32.76 -34.77 11.10
C CYS A 530 34.02 -35.66 11.07
N GLN A 531 35.20 -35.12 11.41
CA GLN A 531 36.47 -35.84 11.37
C GLN A 531 36.79 -36.57 12.68
N CYS A 532 36.22 -36.13 13.81
CA CYS A 532 36.39 -36.71 15.15
C CYS A 532 36.30 -38.26 15.16
N GLU A 533 37.14 -38.90 15.98
CA GLU A 533 37.17 -40.37 16.15
C GLU A 533 36.37 -40.83 17.37
N ASN A 534 36.23 -39.98 18.38
CA ASN A 534 35.50 -40.26 19.61
C ASN A 534 34.76 -39.01 20.15
N LEU A 535 33.98 -39.17 21.22
CA LEU A 535 33.17 -38.10 21.81
C LEU A 535 33.99 -37.07 22.62
N ASP A 536 35.16 -37.46 23.14
CA ASP A 536 36.08 -36.53 23.79
C ASP A 536 36.77 -35.60 22.77
N ASP A 537 36.99 -36.05 21.52
CA ASP A 537 37.40 -35.18 20.40
C ASP A 537 36.32 -34.13 20.09
N ILE A 538 35.05 -34.55 20.03
CA ILE A 538 33.91 -33.64 19.83
C ILE A 538 33.87 -32.60 20.96
N LYS A 539 34.01 -33.04 22.22
CA LYS A 539 34.14 -32.13 23.38
C LYS A 539 35.34 -31.18 23.24
N MET A 540 36.49 -31.64 22.76
CA MET A 540 37.67 -30.80 22.52
C MET A 540 37.38 -29.74 21.45
N HIS A 541 36.79 -30.09 20.31
CA HIS A 541 36.43 -29.13 19.26
C HIS A 541 35.36 -28.13 19.74
N LEU A 542 34.31 -28.61 20.42
CA LEU A 542 33.29 -27.73 21.02
C LEU A 542 33.85 -26.83 22.13
N SER A 543 34.97 -27.20 22.78
CA SER A 543 35.60 -26.37 23.82
C SER A 543 36.16 -25.04 23.30
N ALA A 544 36.45 -24.93 22.00
CA ALA A 544 36.86 -23.69 21.34
C ALA A 544 35.66 -22.77 20.97
N THR A 545 34.43 -23.23 21.19
CA THR A 545 33.17 -22.55 20.80
C THR A 545 32.42 -22.01 22.03
N LYS A 546 31.26 -21.38 21.82
CA LYS A 546 30.37 -20.90 22.91
C LYS A 546 29.85 -22.01 23.83
N TYR A 547 30.03 -23.29 23.49
CA TYR A 547 29.70 -24.43 24.36
C TYR A 547 30.76 -24.76 25.42
N GLY A 548 31.99 -24.22 25.32
CA GLY A 548 33.12 -24.68 26.12
C GLY A 548 32.88 -24.66 27.64
N SER A 549 32.30 -23.58 28.18
CA SER A 549 32.00 -23.47 29.61
C SER A 549 30.97 -24.48 30.14
N TYR A 550 30.14 -25.05 29.27
CA TYR A 550 29.10 -26.03 29.62
C TYR A 550 29.60 -27.47 29.53
N LEU A 551 30.62 -27.74 28.72
CA LEU A 551 31.18 -29.08 28.51
C LEU A 551 32.49 -29.34 29.28
N GLN A 552 33.22 -28.29 29.68
CA GLN A 552 34.54 -28.40 30.35
C GLN A 552 34.54 -29.39 31.53
N ASN A 553 33.58 -29.26 32.45
CA ASN A 553 33.55 -29.99 33.71
C ASN A 553 32.98 -31.42 33.64
N GLU A 554 32.41 -31.83 32.50
CA GLU A 554 31.81 -33.17 32.38
C GLU A 554 32.87 -34.28 32.36
N PRO A 555 32.76 -35.34 33.17
CA PRO A 555 33.74 -36.43 33.20
C PRO A 555 33.61 -37.36 31.99
N SER A 556 34.73 -37.92 31.52
CA SER A 556 34.75 -39.01 30.55
C SER A 556 34.47 -40.35 31.26
N PRO A 557 33.80 -41.35 30.62
CA PRO A 557 33.33 -41.34 29.24
C PRO A 557 32.11 -40.44 29.03
N LEU A 558 32.16 -39.64 27.97
CA LEU A 558 31.06 -38.76 27.60
C LEU A 558 29.94 -39.55 26.91
N HIS A 559 28.67 -39.17 27.13
CA HIS A 559 27.52 -39.73 26.42
C HIS A 559 26.93 -38.73 25.43
N THR A 560 26.30 -39.23 24.36
CA THR A 560 25.66 -38.39 23.33
C THR A 560 24.53 -37.55 23.92
N THR A 561 23.75 -38.11 24.85
CA THR A 561 22.70 -37.38 25.58
C THR A 561 23.29 -36.22 26.37
N THR A 562 24.39 -36.43 27.10
CA THR A 562 25.08 -35.38 27.88
C THR A 562 25.56 -34.22 27.00
N ILE A 563 26.05 -34.49 25.78
CA ILE A 563 26.38 -33.41 24.82
C ILE A 563 25.12 -32.61 24.50
N VAL A 564 24.03 -33.27 24.12
CA VAL A 564 22.75 -32.64 23.76
C VAL A 564 22.17 -31.85 24.94
N GLU A 565 22.07 -32.45 26.13
CA GLU A 565 21.58 -31.84 27.37
C GLU A 565 22.30 -30.52 27.67
N LYS A 566 23.64 -30.51 27.64
CA LYS A 566 24.46 -29.31 27.92
C LYS A 566 24.33 -28.27 26.81
N CYS A 567 24.15 -28.70 25.56
CA CYS A 567 23.90 -27.81 24.43
C CYS A 567 22.50 -27.16 24.49
N THR A 568 21.49 -27.90 24.94
CA THR A 568 20.12 -27.42 25.20
C THR A 568 20.08 -26.49 26.41
N LEU A 569 20.81 -26.79 27.49
CA LEU A 569 20.96 -25.87 28.64
C LEU A 569 21.56 -24.52 28.22
N LYS A 570 22.60 -24.53 27.37
CA LYS A 570 23.18 -23.31 26.79
C LYS A 570 22.13 -22.46 26.03
N LEU A 571 21.25 -23.12 25.26
CA LEU A 571 20.14 -22.47 24.54
C LEU A 571 19.08 -21.91 25.49
N VAL A 572 18.72 -22.67 26.52
CA VAL A 572 17.72 -22.30 27.53
C VAL A 572 18.19 -21.10 28.37
N ASP A 573 19.47 -21.03 28.71
CA ASP A 573 20.04 -19.90 29.46
C ASP A 573 20.09 -18.61 28.62
N ASP A 574 20.53 -18.69 27.35
CA ASP A 574 20.46 -17.55 26.41
C ASP A 574 19.01 -17.07 26.24
N TYR A 575 18.06 -18.01 26.13
CA TYR A 575 16.66 -17.68 25.94
C TYR A 575 16.03 -17.02 27.16
N LYS A 576 16.29 -17.55 28.36
CA LYS A 576 15.87 -16.95 29.63
C LYS A 576 16.49 -15.57 29.82
N HIS A 577 17.75 -15.37 29.42
CA HIS A 577 18.36 -14.04 29.46
C HIS A 577 17.63 -13.05 28.56
N MET A 578 17.29 -13.43 27.32
CA MET A 578 16.52 -12.56 26.41
C MET A 578 15.10 -12.29 26.94
N LEU A 579 14.38 -13.32 27.40
CA LEU A 579 13.03 -13.20 27.95
C LEU A 579 12.98 -12.29 29.19
N CYS A 580 13.92 -12.46 30.14
CA CYS A 580 14.01 -11.63 31.35
C CYS A 580 14.44 -10.18 31.10
N GLN A 581 14.76 -9.79 29.86
CA GLN A 581 15.06 -8.41 29.46
C GLN A 581 14.04 -7.86 28.45
N ALA A 582 13.08 -8.67 28.01
CA ALA A 582 12.04 -8.24 27.08
C ALA A 582 10.97 -7.40 27.78
N THR A 583 10.36 -6.49 27.02
CA THR A 583 9.20 -5.68 27.43
C THR A 583 8.10 -5.85 26.39
N GLU A 584 6.85 -5.55 26.76
CA GLU A 584 5.73 -5.70 25.81
C GLU A 584 5.91 -4.79 24.58
N PRO A 585 5.60 -5.25 23.37
CA PRO A 585 4.95 -6.53 23.04
C PRO A 585 5.91 -7.72 22.81
N MET A 586 7.22 -7.52 22.96
CA MET A 586 8.25 -8.52 22.68
C MET A 586 8.28 -9.66 23.71
N SER A 587 7.94 -9.41 24.97
CA SER A 587 7.81 -10.47 25.99
C SER A 587 6.71 -11.46 25.62
N THR A 588 5.52 -11.00 25.23
CA THR A 588 4.47 -11.87 24.68
C THR A 588 4.95 -12.64 23.43
N PHE A 589 5.68 -11.99 22.51
CA PHE A 589 6.24 -12.67 21.33
C PHE A 589 7.18 -13.83 21.72
N LEU A 590 8.02 -13.66 22.73
CA LEU A 590 8.92 -14.71 23.22
C LEU A 590 8.17 -15.83 23.97
N GLU A 591 7.06 -15.53 24.66
CA GLU A 591 6.21 -16.59 25.24
C GLU A 591 5.56 -17.48 24.17
N TYR A 592 5.09 -16.92 23.06
CA TYR A 592 4.56 -17.70 21.93
C TYR A 592 5.56 -18.76 21.43
N ILE A 593 6.85 -18.43 21.31
CA ILE A 593 7.88 -19.40 20.89
C ILE A 593 7.97 -20.59 21.88
N ARG A 594 7.73 -20.36 23.18
CA ARG A 594 7.71 -21.41 24.21
C ARG A 594 6.46 -22.28 24.13
N TYR A 595 5.32 -21.77 23.66
CA TYR A 595 4.04 -22.49 23.67
C TYR A 595 4.11 -23.82 22.90
N GLY A 596 4.89 -23.92 21.82
CA GLY A 596 5.16 -25.21 21.16
C GLY A 596 5.76 -26.25 22.11
N HIS A 597 6.80 -25.90 22.86
CA HIS A 597 7.39 -26.79 23.87
C HIS A 597 6.48 -27.03 25.07
N MET A 598 5.64 -26.06 25.45
CA MET A 598 4.63 -26.26 26.49
C MET A 598 3.56 -27.28 26.03
N ILE A 599 3.13 -27.24 24.77
CA ILE A 599 2.21 -28.23 24.18
C ILE A 599 2.85 -29.61 24.22
N ASP A 600 4.10 -29.77 23.78
CA ASP A 600 4.79 -31.07 23.83
C ASP A 600 4.96 -31.59 25.27
N ASN A 601 5.27 -30.71 26.24
CA ASN A 601 5.38 -31.09 27.66
C ASN A 601 4.03 -31.48 28.27
N VAL A 602 2.95 -30.74 27.97
CA VAL A 602 1.60 -31.07 28.47
C VAL A 602 1.09 -32.36 27.82
N VAL A 603 1.31 -32.57 26.52
CA VAL A 603 1.00 -33.84 25.84
C VAL A 603 1.82 -34.99 26.45
N LEU A 604 3.11 -34.80 26.74
CA LEU A 604 3.93 -35.79 27.43
C LEU A 604 3.36 -36.15 28.81
N ILE A 605 2.95 -35.15 29.62
CA ILE A 605 2.31 -35.38 30.92
C ILE A 605 0.99 -36.14 30.76
N VAL A 606 0.14 -35.77 29.79
CA VAL A 606 -1.09 -36.52 29.46
C VAL A 606 -0.77 -37.99 29.15
N THR A 607 0.24 -38.29 28.31
CA THR A 607 0.66 -39.69 28.06
C THR A 607 1.22 -40.40 29.30
N GLY A 608 1.80 -39.63 30.22
CA GLY A 608 2.32 -40.12 31.49
C GLY A 608 1.21 -40.56 32.44
N THR A 609 0.23 -39.68 32.66
CA THR A 609 -0.93 -39.93 33.52
C THR A 609 -1.86 -40.99 32.93
N LEU A 610 -2.04 -41.06 31.59
CA LEU A 610 -2.74 -42.17 30.90
C LEU A 610 -2.06 -43.54 31.06
N HIS A 611 -0.81 -43.57 31.50
CA HIS A 611 0.00 -44.79 31.64
C HIS A 611 0.55 -44.97 33.06
N GLU A 612 -0.03 -44.29 34.06
CA GLU A 612 0.33 -44.37 35.49
C GLU A 612 1.84 -44.23 35.76
N ARG A 613 2.54 -43.36 35.00
CA ARG A 613 3.99 -43.16 35.11
C ARG A 613 4.36 -42.24 36.27
N ASP A 614 5.59 -42.39 36.76
CA ASP A 614 6.10 -41.60 37.89
C ASP A 614 6.27 -40.11 37.52
N VAL A 615 5.78 -39.25 38.42
CA VAL A 615 5.78 -37.78 38.31
C VAL A 615 7.19 -37.23 38.05
N GLN A 616 8.20 -37.76 38.73
CA GLN A 616 9.58 -37.30 38.63
C GLN A 616 10.20 -37.73 37.29
N GLU A 617 9.91 -38.95 36.83
CA GLU A 617 10.37 -39.46 35.51
C GLU A 617 9.79 -38.64 34.35
N LEU A 618 8.55 -38.14 34.50
CA LEU A 618 7.91 -37.26 33.51
C LEU A 618 8.52 -35.86 33.50
N ILE A 619 8.77 -35.26 34.66
CA ILE A 619 9.40 -33.94 34.80
C ILE A 619 10.83 -33.95 34.24
N GLU A 620 11.61 -35.01 34.49
CA GLU A 620 12.97 -35.16 33.95
C GLU A 620 13.01 -35.33 32.42
N LYS A 621 11.88 -35.65 31.79
CA LYS A 621 11.74 -35.79 30.32
C LYS A 621 11.11 -34.56 29.64
N CYS A 622 10.67 -33.57 30.39
CA CYS A 622 10.09 -32.33 29.84
C CYS A 622 11.17 -31.43 29.23
N HIS A 623 10.89 -30.81 28.08
CA HIS A 623 11.82 -29.90 27.43
C HIS A 623 11.97 -28.59 28.23
N PRO A 624 13.20 -28.14 28.61
CA PRO A 624 13.36 -27.06 29.58
C PRO A 624 12.84 -25.67 29.16
N LEU A 625 12.61 -25.42 27.86
CA LEU A 625 11.95 -24.18 27.38
C LEU A 625 10.44 -24.17 27.64
N GLY A 626 9.80 -25.35 27.62
CA GLY A 626 8.38 -25.54 27.90
C GLY A 626 8.04 -25.76 29.38
N MET A 627 9.02 -25.58 30.27
CA MET A 627 8.81 -25.64 31.72
C MET A 627 8.20 -24.32 32.21
N PHE A 628 7.27 -24.40 33.16
CA PHE A 628 6.63 -23.27 33.86
C PHE A 628 6.36 -23.67 35.31
N ASP A 629 6.20 -22.68 36.19
CA ASP A 629 6.22 -22.90 37.65
C ASP A 629 5.17 -23.91 38.15
N SER A 630 3.99 -23.93 37.52
CA SER A 630 2.90 -24.87 37.82
C SER A 630 3.01 -26.25 37.15
N ILE A 631 4.05 -26.56 36.37
CA ILE A 631 4.12 -27.86 35.68
C ILE A 631 4.15 -29.06 36.66
N ALA A 632 4.64 -28.83 37.88
CA ALA A 632 4.60 -29.81 38.96
C ALA A 632 3.20 -30.02 39.57
N THR A 633 2.23 -29.10 39.43
CA THR A 633 0.83 -29.35 39.84
C THR A 633 0.12 -30.24 38.83
N LEU A 634 0.36 -30.01 37.53
CA LEU A 634 -0.15 -30.85 36.43
C LEU A 634 0.30 -32.30 36.57
N ALA A 635 1.59 -32.54 36.77
CA ALA A 635 2.14 -33.89 36.82
C ALA A 635 1.65 -34.71 38.05
N VAL A 636 1.00 -34.07 39.03
CA VAL A 636 0.42 -34.71 40.24
C VAL A 636 -1.09 -35.02 40.06
N ALA A 637 -1.72 -34.62 38.94
CA ALA A 637 -3.13 -34.89 38.67
C ALA A 637 -3.46 -36.40 38.64
N GLN A 638 -4.53 -36.80 39.32
CA GLN A 638 -4.87 -38.22 39.50
C GLN A 638 -5.78 -38.79 38.39
N ASN A 639 -6.25 -37.94 37.47
CA ASN A 639 -7.21 -38.31 36.40
C ASN A 639 -7.25 -37.22 35.31
N MET A 640 -7.67 -37.57 34.09
CA MET A 640 -7.72 -36.64 32.95
C MET A 640 -8.60 -35.41 33.19
N ARG A 641 -9.70 -35.53 33.94
CA ARG A 641 -10.62 -34.41 34.22
C ARG A 641 -10.02 -33.38 35.19
N GLU A 642 -9.20 -33.84 36.14
CA GLU A 642 -8.39 -32.98 37.01
C GLU A 642 -7.25 -32.34 36.22
N LEU A 643 -6.53 -33.12 35.41
CA LEU A 643 -5.45 -32.61 34.56
C LEU A 643 -5.95 -31.53 33.58
N TYR A 644 -7.05 -31.79 32.87
CA TYR A 644 -7.72 -30.81 32.00
C TYR A 644 -8.04 -29.50 32.73
N ARG A 645 -8.62 -29.61 33.94
CA ARG A 645 -8.97 -28.44 34.74
C ARG A 645 -7.74 -27.64 35.17
N LEU A 646 -6.65 -28.32 35.54
CA LEU A 646 -5.40 -27.64 35.90
C LEU A 646 -4.76 -26.99 34.67
N VAL A 647 -4.77 -27.63 33.50
CA VAL A 647 -4.30 -27.02 32.24
C VAL A 647 -5.07 -25.72 31.93
N LEU A 648 -6.39 -25.71 32.13
CA LEU A 648 -7.24 -24.54 31.91
C LEU A 648 -7.05 -23.39 32.93
N VAL A 649 -6.40 -23.62 34.07
CA VAL A 649 -6.24 -22.62 35.14
C VAL A 649 -4.79 -22.17 35.31
N ASP A 650 -3.85 -23.11 35.22
CA ASP A 650 -2.44 -22.92 35.58
C ASP A 650 -1.52 -22.75 34.35
N THR A 651 -2.05 -22.70 33.11
CA THR A 651 -1.23 -22.59 31.88
C THR A 651 -1.75 -21.54 30.89
N PRO A 652 -0.86 -20.90 30.09
CA PRO A 652 -1.27 -20.00 29.01
C PRO A 652 -1.91 -20.73 27.82
N LEU A 653 -1.87 -22.08 27.78
CA LEU A 653 -2.49 -22.89 26.73
C LEU A 653 -4.01 -23.05 26.90
N ALA A 654 -4.58 -22.52 27.99
CA ALA A 654 -5.99 -22.62 28.32
C ALA A 654 -6.96 -22.29 27.16
N PRO A 655 -6.74 -21.25 26.32
CA PRO A 655 -7.61 -20.99 25.16
C PRO A 655 -7.66 -22.18 24.20
N TYR A 656 -6.50 -22.70 23.80
CA TYR A 656 -6.37 -23.80 22.83
C TYR A 656 -7.02 -25.10 23.33
N PHE A 657 -6.92 -25.38 24.63
CA PHE A 657 -7.65 -26.49 25.24
C PHE A 657 -9.16 -26.22 25.25
N SER A 658 -9.61 -25.04 25.69
CA SER A 658 -11.04 -24.72 25.84
C SER A 658 -11.84 -24.64 24.54
N GLU A 659 -11.19 -24.27 23.42
CA GLU A 659 -11.85 -24.13 22.11
C GLU A 659 -11.81 -25.41 21.27
N CYS A 660 -10.83 -26.29 21.50
CA CYS A 660 -10.55 -27.43 20.62
C CYS A 660 -10.62 -28.82 21.27
N LEU A 661 -10.67 -28.92 22.60
CA LEU A 661 -10.68 -30.20 23.34
C LEU A 661 -11.74 -30.21 24.44
N THR A 662 -12.22 -31.40 24.81
CA THR A 662 -12.98 -31.64 26.03
C THR A 662 -12.20 -32.52 27.01
N SER A 663 -12.72 -32.69 28.23
CA SER A 663 -12.12 -33.64 29.18
C SER A 663 -12.31 -35.11 28.80
N GLU A 664 -13.13 -35.43 27.80
CA GLU A 664 -13.41 -36.80 27.34
C GLU A 664 -12.50 -37.15 26.15
N ASP A 665 -12.16 -36.18 25.30
CA ASP A 665 -11.16 -36.35 24.23
C ASP A 665 -9.75 -36.68 24.76
N LEU A 666 -9.44 -36.38 26.03
CA LEU A 666 -8.15 -36.74 26.65
C LEU A 666 -8.01 -38.24 26.93
N ASP A 667 -9.13 -38.95 27.13
CA ASP A 667 -9.14 -40.40 27.35
C ASP A 667 -9.24 -41.16 26.01
N ASP A 668 -10.10 -40.69 25.09
CA ASP A 668 -10.44 -41.40 23.85
C ASP A 668 -9.65 -40.98 22.58
N MET A 669 -9.09 -39.77 22.50
CA MET A 669 -8.43 -39.29 21.29
C MET A 669 -6.96 -39.70 21.21
N ASN A 670 -6.52 -40.11 20.01
CA ASN A 670 -5.12 -40.43 19.74
C ASN A 670 -4.20 -39.21 20.02
N ILE A 671 -3.12 -39.47 20.77
CA ILE A 671 -2.12 -38.50 21.23
C ILE A 671 -1.54 -37.63 20.10
N GLU A 672 -1.32 -38.18 18.90
CA GLU A 672 -0.82 -37.41 17.76
C GLU A 672 -1.91 -36.51 17.15
N ILE A 673 -3.17 -36.92 17.19
CA ILE A 673 -4.30 -36.07 16.79
C ILE A 673 -4.43 -34.92 17.79
N MET A 674 -4.34 -35.20 19.10
CA MET A 674 -4.31 -34.20 20.18
C MET A 674 -3.19 -33.17 19.98
N ARG A 675 -1.94 -33.63 19.76
CA ARG A 675 -0.80 -32.75 19.49
C ARG A 675 -1.05 -31.88 18.26
N ASN A 676 -1.50 -32.45 17.14
CA ASN A 676 -1.71 -31.68 15.90
C ASN A 676 -2.87 -30.67 16.02
N THR A 677 -3.96 -31.01 16.71
CA THR A 677 -5.07 -30.08 17.02
C THR A 677 -4.58 -28.88 17.86
N LEU A 678 -3.82 -29.13 18.93
CA LEU A 678 -3.26 -28.06 19.76
C LEU A 678 -2.25 -27.19 18.99
N TYR A 679 -1.37 -27.81 18.19
CA TYR A 679 -0.43 -27.07 17.35
C TYR A 679 -1.11 -26.22 16.27
N LYS A 680 -2.23 -26.68 15.70
CA LYS A 680 -3.05 -25.87 14.78
C LYS A 680 -3.57 -24.62 15.47
N ALA A 681 -4.20 -24.76 16.64
CA ALA A 681 -4.75 -23.62 17.38
C ALA A 681 -3.66 -22.61 17.75
N TYR A 682 -2.51 -23.09 18.26
CA TYR A 682 -1.34 -22.27 18.54
C TYR A 682 -0.78 -21.57 17.30
N LEU A 683 -0.63 -22.26 16.16
CA LEU A 683 -0.09 -21.65 14.94
C LEU A 683 -1.02 -20.58 14.37
N GLU A 684 -2.34 -20.81 14.38
CA GLU A 684 -3.32 -19.81 13.95
C GLU A 684 -3.37 -18.59 14.87
N ASP A 685 -3.20 -18.78 16.18
CA ASP A 685 -3.15 -17.68 17.15
C ASP A 685 -1.84 -16.90 17.05
N PHE A 686 -0.69 -17.58 16.97
CA PHE A 686 0.62 -16.93 16.80
C PHE A 686 0.71 -16.17 15.46
N TYR A 687 0.09 -16.68 14.39
CA TYR A 687 -0.05 -15.96 13.12
C TYR A 687 -0.90 -14.69 13.27
N LYS A 688 -2.07 -14.77 13.92
CA LYS A 688 -2.92 -13.60 14.24
C LYS A 688 -2.19 -12.57 15.10
N PHE A 689 -1.39 -13.02 16.07
CA PHE A 689 -0.56 -12.16 16.90
C PHE A 689 0.54 -11.46 16.08
N CYS A 690 1.28 -12.18 15.24
CA CYS A 690 2.27 -11.59 14.34
C CYS A 690 1.66 -10.57 13.36
N GLN A 691 0.46 -10.85 12.84
CA GLN A 691 -0.30 -9.91 12.01
C GLN A 691 -0.72 -8.66 12.79
N LYS A 692 -1.12 -8.80 14.06
CA LYS A 692 -1.45 -7.67 14.95
C LYS A 692 -0.23 -6.80 15.31
N LEU A 693 0.97 -7.38 15.39
CA LEU A 693 2.21 -6.61 15.55
C LEU A 693 2.54 -5.77 14.31
N GLY A 694 2.05 -6.18 13.14
CA GLY A 694 2.30 -5.50 11.86
C GLY A 694 3.76 -5.59 11.41
N GLY A 695 4.07 -4.78 10.41
CA GLY A 695 5.44 -4.41 10.12
C GLY A 695 6.35 -5.48 9.54
N ALA A 696 7.65 -5.20 9.71
CA ALA A 696 8.75 -6.11 9.42
C ALA A 696 8.59 -7.47 10.12
N THR A 697 8.00 -7.48 11.33
CA THR A 697 7.73 -8.70 12.09
C THR A 697 6.64 -9.53 11.44
N SER A 698 5.52 -8.91 11.02
CA SER A 698 4.41 -9.60 10.35
C SER A 698 4.85 -10.27 9.05
N GLU A 699 5.59 -9.57 8.16
CA GLU A 699 6.01 -10.15 6.88
C GLU A 699 6.90 -11.39 7.08
N ILE A 700 7.97 -11.25 7.87
CA ILE A 700 8.95 -12.34 8.06
C ILE A 700 8.34 -13.51 8.82
N MET A 701 7.56 -13.25 9.87
CA MET A 701 6.90 -14.33 10.61
C MET A 701 5.77 -14.98 9.83
N SER A 702 5.10 -14.26 8.92
CA SER A 702 4.06 -14.86 8.08
C SER A 702 4.64 -15.88 7.09
N ASP A 703 5.79 -15.61 6.46
CA ASP A 703 6.46 -16.59 5.59
C ASP A 703 6.96 -17.81 6.38
N LEU A 704 7.58 -17.58 7.54
CA LEU A 704 8.10 -18.65 8.39
C LEU A 704 6.99 -19.54 8.99
N LEU A 705 5.89 -18.95 9.44
CA LEU A 705 4.75 -19.69 10.00
C LEU A 705 3.91 -20.35 8.90
N ALA A 706 3.78 -19.74 7.71
CA ALA A 706 3.14 -20.37 6.55
C ALA A 706 3.90 -21.64 6.13
N PHE A 707 5.25 -21.57 6.09
CA PHE A 707 6.08 -22.73 5.79
C PHE A 707 5.96 -23.84 6.85
N GLU A 708 5.92 -23.51 8.15
CA GLU A 708 5.68 -24.48 9.23
C GLU A 708 4.27 -25.11 9.13
N ALA A 709 3.25 -24.33 8.80
CA ALA A 709 1.88 -24.81 8.60
C ALA A 709 1.76 -25.75 7.40
N ASP A 710 2.30 -25.36 6.24
CA ASP A 710 2.32 -26.17 5.02
C ASP A 710 3.14 -27.46 5.23
N ARG A 711 4.32 -27.39 5.88
CA ARG A 711 5.11 -28.58 6.25
C ARG A 711 4.34 -29.53 7.15
N ARG A 712 3.61 -29.01 8.15
CA ARG A 712 2.76 -29.84 9.01
C ARG A 712 1.60 -30.45 8.23
N ALA A 713 0.96 -29.73 7.33
CA ALA A 713 -0.10 -30.29 6.48
C ALA A 713 0.42 -31.45 5.61
N VAL A 714 1.62 -31.33 5.02
CA VAL A 714 2.28 -32.41 4.28
C VAL A 714 2.61 -33.59 5.20
N ASN A 715 3.24 -33.36 6.36
CA ASN A 715 3.66 -34.43 7.25
C ASN A 715 2.47 -35.18 7.89
N ILE A 716 1.39 -34.47 8.24
CA ILE A 716 0.11 -35.07 8.68
C ILE A 716 -0.49 -35.93 7.56
N THR A 717 -0.41 -35.46 6.31
CA THR A 717 -0.92 -36.22 5.15
C THR A 717 -0.13 -37.52 4.95
N ILE A 718 1.21 -37.43 4.90
CA ILE A 718 2.08 -38.59 4.70
C ILE A 718 1.95 -39.61 5.83
N ASN A 719 1.99 -39.15 7.09
CA ASN A 719 1.89 -40.03 8.27
C ASN A 719 0.49 -40.61 8.50
N SER A 720 -0.54 -40.14 7.78
CA SER A 720 -1.88 -40.72 7.78
C SER A 720 -2.22 -41.52 6.52
N ILE A 721 -1.24 -41.79 5.63
CA ILE A 721 -1.41 -42.79 4.56
C ILE A 721 -1.47 -44.18 5.20
N GLY A 722 -2.57 -44.90 4.99
CA GLY A 722 -2.78 -46.24 5.54
C GLY A 722 -3.27 -46.29 6.99
N THR A 723 -3.65 -45.16 7.60
CA THR A 723 -4.33 -45.12 8.90
C THR A 723 -5.84 -44.93 8.74
N GLU A 724 -6.60 -45.00 9.83
CA GLU A 724 -8.07 -44.90 9.83
C GLU A 724 -8.60 -43.45 9.76
N LEU A 725 -7.73 -42.42 9.68
CA LEU A 725 -8.16 -41.02 9.57
C LEU A 725 -8.92 -40.77 8.27
N THR A 726 -10.11 -40.17 8.36
CA THR A 726 -10.85 -39.76 7.16
C THR A 726 -10.24 -38.50 6.51
N ARG A 727 -10.60 -38.26 5.25
CA ARG A 727 -10.21 -37.04 4.52
C ARG A 727 -10.73 -35.76 5.20
N GLU A 728 -11.85 -35.82 5.91
CA GLU A 728 -12.38 -34.69 6.66
C GLU A 728 -11.59 -34.46 7.96
N ASP A 729 -11.14 -35.51 8.63
CA ASP A 729 -10.33 -35.39 9.85
C ASP A 729 -8.93 -34.85 9.55
N ARG A 730 -8.32 -35.26 8.42
CA ARG A 730 -7.11 -34.60 7.89
C ARG A 730 -7.31 -33.09 7.71
N LYS A 731 -8.42 -32.65 7.09
CA LYS A 731 -8.74 -31.22 6.93
C LYS A 731 -8.92 -30.49 8.27
N LYS A 732 -9.47 -31.14 9.30
CA LYS A 732 -9.59 -30.54 10.64
C LYS A 732 -8.21 -30.23 11.25
N LEU A 733 -7.19 -31.04 10.97
CA LEU A 733 -5.83 -30.90 11.51
C LEU A 733 -4.94 -29.90 10.75
N TYR A 734 -5.23 -29.58 9.49
CA TYR A 734 -4.48 -28.54 8.75
C TYR A 734 -4.82 -27.13 9.24
N SER A 735 -3.84 -26.24 9.35
CA SER A 735 -4.08 -24.83 9.74
C SER A 735 -4.84 -24.06 8.66
N ASN A 736 -5.60 -23.06 9.05
CA ASN A 736 -6.41 -22.21 8.15
C ASN A 736 -5.60 -21.09 7.44
N PHE A 737 -4.28 -21.28 7.30
CA PHE A 737 -3.35 -20.38 6.61
C PHE A 737 -2.14 -21.18 6.11
N GLY A 738 -1.35 -20.60 5.21
CA GLY A 738 -0.28 -21.27 4.46
C GLY A 738 -0.40 -21.01 2.97
N LEU A 739 0.60 -21.36 2.17
CA LEU A 739 0.54 -21.27 0.71
C LEU A 739 -0.38 -22.34 0.10
N LEU A 740 -0.59 -23.45 0.83
CA LEU A 740 -1.50 -24.53 0.44
C LEU A 740 -2.96 -24.26 0.85
N TYR A 741 -3.23 -23.24 1.66
CA TYR A 741 -4.60 -22.88 2.05
C TYR A 741 -5.30 -22.01 0.96
N PRO A 742 -6.57 -22.27 0.60
CA PRO A 742 -7.39 -23.43 0.96
C PRO A 742 -7.24 -24.61 -0.02
N TYR A 743 -6.82 -24.36 -1.27
CA TYR A 743 -6.97 -25.33 -2.37
C TYR A 743 -6.02 -26.53 -2.28
N GLY A 744 -4.76 -26.32 -1.85
CA GLY A 744 -3.79 -27.39 -1.65
C GLY A 744 -4.19 -28.30 -0.49
N HIS A 745 -4.82 -27.76 0.56
CA HIS A 745 -5.43 -28.55 1.64
C HIS A 745 -6.61 -29.40 1.18
N GLU A 746 -7.32 -28.99 0.11
CA GLU A 746 -8.35 -29.84 -0.51
C GLU A 746 -7.75 -31.03 -1.24
N GLU A 747 -6.66 -30.83 -1.97
CA GLU A 747 -5.97 -31.89 -2.72
C GLU A 747 -5.16 -32.82 -1.82
N LEU A 748 -4.41 -32.30 -0.84
CA LEU A 748 -3.68 -33.10 0.16
C LEU A 748 -4.60 -34.03 0.95
N ALA A 749 -5.78 -33.55 1.35
CA ALA A 749 -6.76 -34.38 2.06
C ALA A 749 -7.19 -35.62 1.24
N ILE A 750 -7.15 -35.54 -0.09
CA ILE A 750 -7.54 -36.61 -1.02
C ILE A 750 -6.38 -37.59 -1.29
N CYS A 751 -5.12 -37.20 -1.04
CA CYS A 751 -3.95 -37.99 -1.40
C CYS A 751 -3.89 -39.36 -0.69
N GLU A 752 -3.67 -40.42 -1.48
CA GLU A 752 -3.58 -41.80 -1.00
C GLU A 752 -2.17 -42.40 -1.13
N ASP A 753 -1.24 -41.70 -1.80
CA ASP A 753 0.18 -42.06 -1.89
C ASP A 753 1.10 -40.82 -1.93
N ILE A 754 2.42 -41.04 -1.84
CA ILE A 754 3.43 -39.97 -1.76
C ILE A 754 3.65 -39.28 -3.13
N ASP A 755 3.43 -39.96 -4.25
CA ASP A 755 3.57 -39.37 -5.58
C ASP A 755 2.40 -38.41 -5.89
N GLN A 756 1.20 -38.69 -5.34
CA GLN A 756 0.08 -37.74 -5.32
C GLN A 756 0.41 -36.49 -4.49
N VAL A 757 0.99 -36.65 -3.28
CA VAL A 757 1.44 -35.52 -2.45
C VAL A 757 2.48 -34.67 -3.20
N ARG A 758 3.49 -35.31 -3.81
CA ARG A 758 4.46 -34.63 -4.69
C ARG A 758 3.77 -33.88 -5.83
N GLY A 759 2.81 -34.51 -6.52
CA GLY A 759 2.04 -33.92 -7.61
C GLY A 759 1.12 -32.76 -7.21
N VAL A 760 0.76 -32.62 -5.92
CA VAL A 760 0.14 -31.40 -5.37
C VAL A 760 1.20 -30.33 -5.15
N MET A 761 2.29 -30.65 -4.47
CA MET A 761 3.35 -29.70 -4.12
C MET A 761 4.06 -29.10 -5.36
N GLU A 762 4.23 -29.87 -6.44
CA GLU A 762 4.83 -29.40 -7.69
C GLU A 762 4.01 -28.31 -8.42
N LYS A 763 2.72 -28.13 -8.08
CA LYS A 763 1.88 -27.03 -8.60
C LYS A 763 2.25 -25.67 -8.03
N TYR A 764 2.94 -25.64 -6.88
CA TYR A 764 3.30 -24.44 -6.14
C TYR A 764 4.79 -24.14 -6.37
N PRO A 765 5.16 -23.09 -7.13
CA PRO A 765 6.55 -22.86 -7.53
C PRO A 765 7.61 -22.84 -6.42
N PRO A 766 7.34 -22.30 -5.19
CA PRO A 766 8.29 -22.38 -4.08
C PRO A 766 8.60 -23.82 -3.64
N TYR A 767 7.61 -24.71 -3.70
CA TYR A 767 7.75 -26.12 -3.34
C TYR A 767 8.26 -26.99 -4.48
N GLN A 768 7.93 -26.64 -5.74
CA GLN A 768 8.49 -27.29 -6.93
C GLN A 768 10.03 -27.32 -6.91
N ALA A 769 10.69 -26.26 -6.41
CA ALA A 769 12.14 -26.19 -6.28
C ALA A 769 12.74 -27.14 -5.21
N ILE A 770 11.92 -27.61 -4.26
CA ILE A 770 12.30 -28.61 -3.25
C ILE A 770 12.19 -30.01 -3.86
N PHE A 771 11.02 -30.34 -4.43
CA PHE A 771 10.74 -31.66 -4.99
C PHE A 771 11.51 -31.97 -6.28
N SER A 772 11.83 -30.97 -7.11
CA SER A 772 12.63 -31.15 -8.34
C SER A 772 14.09 -31.57 -8.10
N LYS A 773 14.58 -31.50 -6.86
CA LYS A 773 15.89 -32.05 -6.46
C LYS A 773 15.85 -33.55 -6.14
N MET A 774 14.66 -34.14 -5.99
CA MET A 774 14.49 -35.53 -5.52
C MET A 774 14.32 -36.50 -6.68
N SER A 775 14.92 -37.69 -6.55
CA SER A 775 14.56 -38.83 -7.39
C SER A 775 13.16 -39.36 -7.04
N TYR A 776 12.62 -40.28 -7.85
CA TYR A 776 11.43 -41.05 -7.48
C TYR A 776 11.82 -42.17 -6.50
N GLY A 777 11.09 -42.30 -5.39
CA GLY A 777 11.19 -43.40 -4.43
C GLY A 777 11.93 -43.13 -3.10
N GLU A 778 12.59 -41.98 -2.93
CA GLU A 778 13.41 -41.68 -1.74
C GLU A 778 12.66 -40.79 -0.73
N SER A 779 11.77 -41.38 0.08
CA SER A 779 11.00 -40.65 1.11
C SER A 779 11.89 -39.98 2.17
N GLN A 780 13.02 -40.60 2.53
CA GLN A 780 13.97 -40.06 3.52
C GLN A 780 14.67 -38.76 3.08
N MET A 781 14.63 -38.38 1.79
CA MET A 781 15.13 -37.07 1.34
C MET A 781 14.14 -35.93 1.58
N LEU A 782 12.85 -36.21 1.80
CA LEU A 782 11.82 -35.17 1.91
C LEU A 782 11.99 -34.32 3.17
N ASP A 783 12.10 -34.95 4.34
CA ASP A 783 12.33 -34.23 5.60
C ASP A 783 13.62 -33.42 5.55
N LYS A 784 14.72 -33.98 5.00
CA LYS A 784 15.98 -33.24 4.82
C LYS A 784 15.79 -31.99 3.98
N ALA A 785 15.13 -32.09 2.83
CA ALA A 785 14.91 -30.95 1.95
C ALA A 785 13.99 -29.89 2.57
N PHE A 786 13.02 -30.30 3.41
CA PHE A 786 12.24 -29.37 4.23
C PHE A 786 13.08 -28.69 5.32
N TYR A 787 14.02 -29.38 5.97
CA TYR A 787 14.95 -28.77 6.93
C TYR A 787 15.97 -27.84 6.26
N GLU A 788 16.47 -28.18 5.07
CA GLU A 788 17.33 -27.29 4.26
C GLU A 788 16.59 -25.99 3.89
N GLU A 789 15.33 -26.09 3.46
CA GLU A 789 14.50 -24.92 3.15
C GLU A 789 14.07 -24.13 4.40
N GLU A 790 13.78 -24.80 5.53
CA GLU A 790 13.55 -24.15 6.83
C GLU A 790 14.78 -23.32 7.21
N VAL A 791 15.97 -23.94 7.26
CA VAL A 791 17.24 -23.25 7.55
C VAL A 791 17.47 -22.10 6.58
N ARG A 792 17.26 -22.28 5.27
CA ARG A 792 17.42 -21.20 4.28
C ARG A 792 16.55 -19.99 4.61
N ARG A 793 15.28 -20.19 4.97
CA ARG A 793 14.35 -19.10 5.34
C ARG A 793 14.72 -18.44 6.67
N LEU A 794 15.09 -19.23 7.67
CA LEU A 794 15.57 -18.72 8.96
C LEU A 794 16.89 -17.94 8.81
N CYS A 795 17.76 -18.32 7.87
CA CYS A 795 18.96 -17.56 7.52
C CYS A 795 18.62 -16.21 6.86
N LEU A 796 17.69 -16.18 5.89
CA LEU A 796 17.21 -14.94 5.26
C LEU A 796 16.55 -13.97 6.26
N ALA A 797 15.91 -14.49 7.31
CA ALA A 797 15.35 -13.68 8.39
C ALA A 797 16.41 -12.87 9.17
N PHE A 798 17.72 -13.06 8.96
CA PHE A 798 18.76 -12.18 9.50
C PHE A 798 19.23 -11.07 8.55
N GLU A 799 18.78 -11.05 7.29
CA GLU A 799 19.17 -10.03 6.31
C GLU A 799 18.42 -8.70 6.49
N GLN A 800 17.16 -8.75 6.94
CA GLN A 800 16.40 -7.57 7.36
C GLN A 800 16.77 -7.16 8.80
N GLN A 801 16.26 -6.00 9.28
CA GLN A 801 16.52 -5.42 10.61
C GLN A 801 15.23 -4.86 11.23
N PHE A 802 15.23 -4.64 12.56
CA PHE A 802 14.12 -4.03 13.31
C PHE A 802 12.82 -4.86 13.33
N HIS A 803 12.94 -6.17 13.58
CA HIS A 803 11.81 -7.09 13.69
C HIS A 803 12.05 -8.18 14.75
N TYR A 804 10.99 -8.76 15.30
CA TYR A 804 11.15 -9.87 16.28
C TYR A 804 11.42 -11.23 15.63
N GLY A 805 11.25 -11.35 14.30
CA GLY A 805 11.51 -12.59 13.56
C GLY A 805 12.93 -13.15 13.76
N VAL A 806 13.94 -12.32 14.07
CA VAL A 806 15.29 -12.81 14.42
C VAL A 806 15.34 -13.69 15.67
N PHE A 807 14.44 -13.51 16.63
CA PHE A 807 14.42 -14.33 17.85
C PHE A 807 13.88 -15.73 17.55
N PHE A 808 12.78 -15.83 16.79
CA PHE A 808 12.28 -17.11 16.29
C PHE A 808 13.30 -17.79 15.36
N ALA A 809 13.90 -17.03 14.44
CA ALA A 809 14.94 -17.53 13.55
C ALA A 809 16.16 -18.08 14.30
N TYR A 810 16.65 -17.35 15.31
CA TYR A 810 17.73 -17.81 16.18
C TYR A 810 17.36 -19.12 16.89
N MET A 811 16.19 -19.20 17.52
CA MET A 811 15.78 -20.40 18.27
C MET A 811 15.70 -21.64 17.39
N ARG A 812 15.10 -21.54 16.20
CA ARG A 812 14.98 -22.67 15.28
C ARG A 812 16.32 -23.08 14.66
N LEU A 813 17.23 -22.14 14.39
CA LEU A 813 18.61 -22.47 13.99
C LEU A 813 19.38 -23.13 15.14
N ARG A 814 19.18 -22.70 16.39
CA ARG A 814 19.79 -23.35 17.57
C ARG A 814 19.26 -24.76 17.81
N GLU A 815 17.95 -25.01 17.61
CA GLU A 815 17.40 -26.37 17.58
C GLU A 815 18.09 -27.22 16.51
N GLN A 816 18.24 -26.69 15.29
CA GLN A 816 18.89 -27.43 14.20
C GLN A 816 20.38 -27.68 14.46
N GLU A 817 21.09 -26.74 15.13
CA GLU A 817 22.46 -26.96 15.58
C GLU A 817 22.55 -28.16 16.53
N ILE A 818 21.63 -28.25 17.49
CA ILE A 818 21.55 -29.35 18.46
C ILE A 818 21.19 -30.67 17.77
N ARG A 819 20.28 -30.67 16.79
CA ARG A 819 19.96 -31.86 15.95
C ARG A 819 21.18 -32.34 15.16
N ASN A 820 21.91 -31.42 14.52
CA ASN A 820 23.15 -31.74 13.80
C ASN A 820 24.21 -32.32 14.76
N LEU A 821 24.39 -31.73 15.95
CA LEU A 821 25.34 -32.21 16.97
C LEU A 821 24.96 -33.58 17.52
N MET A 822 23.67 -33.83 17.77
CA MET A 822 23.14 -35.14 18.14
C MET A 822 23.52 -36.19 17.08
N TRP A 823 23.17 -35.94 15.81
CA TRP A 823 23.43 -36.86 14.70
C TRP A 823 24.93 -37.15 14.49
N ILE A 824 25.79 -36.12 14.53
CA ILE A 824 27.24 -36.29 14.43
C ILE A 824 27.77 -37.13 15.60
N SER A 825 27.33 -36.82 16.83
CA SER A 825 27.77 -37.55 18.03
C SER A 825 27.32 -39.01 18.01
N GLU A 826 26.09 -39.30 17.56
CA GLU A 826 25.60 -40.67 17.38
C GLU A 826 26.36 -41.41 16.28
N CYS A 827 26.62 -40.79 15.14
CA CYS A 827 27.39 -41.42 14.07
C CYS A 827 28.84 -41.71 14.47
N VAL A 828 29.47 -40.83 15.27
CA VAL A 828 30.81 -41.07 15.83
C VAL A 828 30.76 -42.18 16.88
N ALA A 829 29.83 -42.13 17.84
CA ALA A 829 29.67 -43.17 18.87
C ALA A 829 29.35 -44.57 18.31
N GLN A 830 28.59 -44.63 17.21
CA GLN A 830 28.27 -45.88 16.49
C GLN A 830 29.30 -46.24 15.40
N ASN A 831 30.35 -45.42 15.21
CA ASN A 831 31.37 -45.55 14.16
C ASN A 831 30.79 -45.65 12.71
N GLN A 832 29.65 -45.01 12.45
CA GLN A 832 29.01 -44.93 11.13
C GLN A 832 29.44 -43.67 10.35
N LYS A 833 30.73 -43.32 10.37
CA LYS A 833 31.24 -42.03 9.84
C LYS A 833 30.80 -41.71 8.40
N SER A 834 30.65 -42.73 7.55
CA SER A 834 30.21 -42.56 6.15
C SER A 834 28.81 -41.95 5.99
N ARG A 835 27.99 -41.97 7.05
CA ARG A 835 26.60 -41.49 7.05
C ARG A 835 26.41 -40.12 7.70
N ILE A 836 27.49 -39.49 8.19
CA ILE A 836 27.39 -38.20 8.88
C ILE A 836 26.75 -37.14 7.95
N HIS A 837 27.22 -37.06 6.70
CA HIS A 837 26.71 -36.10 5.71
C HIS A 837 25.28 -36.42 5.20
N ASP A 838 24.73 -37.60 5.50
CA ASP A 838 23.37 -37.99 5.08
C ASP A 838 22.33 -37.02 5.67
N SER A 839 22.45 -36.67 6.95
CA SER A 839 21.42 -35.92 7.70
C SER A 839 21.87 -34.54 8.23
N VAL A 840 23.16 -34.18 8.15
CA VAL A 840 23.62 -32.83 8.54
C VAL A 840 23.04 -31.79 7.59
N VAL A 841 22.41 -30.75 8.16
CA VAL A 841 21.94 -29.56 7.44
C VAL A 841 22.86 -28.40 7.79
N TYR A 842 23.71 -28.00 6.85
CA TYR A 842 24.69 -26.92 7.05
C TYR A 842 23.99 -25.57 7.23
N MET A 843 24.52 -24.74 8.13
CA MET A 843 24.04 -23.38 8.39
C MET A 843 25.20 -22.39 8.17
N PHE A 844 24.96 -21.39 7.31
CA PHE A 844 25.87 -20.30 6.93
C PHE A 844 27.21 -20.72 6.25
#